data_AF-A0A2N3A6H8-F1
#
_entry.id   AF-A0A2N3A6H8-F1
#
_cell.length_a   1.000
_cell.length_b   1.000
_cell.length_c   1.000
_cell.angle_alpha   90.00
_cell.angle_beta   90.00
_cell.angle_gamma   90.00
#
_symmetry.space_group_name_H-M   'P 1'
#
loop_
_entity.id
_entity.type
_entity.pdbx_description
1 polymer ?
#
loop_
_entity_poly.entity_id
_entity_poly.type
_entity_poly.pdbx_seq_one_letter_code
_entity_poly.pdbx_strand_id
1 'polypeptide(L)'
;MNTNPDIMRKTLILCFMILQCLISQTSLAQGYLMLAGGGGETDGGWSDTPYRWVVDNAQNKRIAVISYSQATEWIPNYFKSLGAISSKNFYIPNYSVANSQSTYDSLITYDGVFIKGGDQSVYYENYLNSKTQQALQEIYNRGGVLSGTSAGMAILSPVAYTAQGATIYPASALANPYTSQITLKDDFLTTLAHPYIFDTHFVERGRLGRLTSFMANWFKQRKELAIGIGVDDRTALCIAPDGIAAVWGTAAANLYFPSDDALPYDTTQTMLRTGSMRTIQLIHSCSIDLNTLTVNGFEQFIQPPLTHESGYLTILLSGSDQLSEQACNHLIHNEGTPADTIVIITGSTLNQANSLKAVLQSQGAINVFIAQALSINQNDNETGIIINSGKKFIFTGNEYNNLMSFCEGQINGTKLNQKIRSGNVVSFFAGDNARFAGKTVVNNYMASVSASYNGLLEFDPGLALLKTTAIMPNTYLNADIYENTVSGLPFAMVRDSLSFGLYLTGNTFARYTFDQENKTYIECLGGTVPLMMLHNTGTFAGIADQGPGSLSRNVAGFETMYLRFLSPGDTLRVGSMSPGSIHKSDESGLNIYPNPAREVLNIQLKPGKYQLSLNDLAGRMVFSEFTSGNTTINLKNYGKGIYFLKINNDVNNRILVRKIVIY
;
A
#
# COMPACT_ATOMS: atom_id res chain seq x y z
N MET A 1 -72.19 -21.90 30.88
CA MET A 1 -70.83 -21.63 31.38
C MET A 1 -70.30 -20.43 30.63
N ASN A 2 -70.40 -19.25 31.25
CA ASN A 2 -69.98 -17.97 30.68
C ASN A 2 -68.46 -17.86 30.77
N THR A 3 -67.74 -18.08 29.66
CA THR A 3 -66.35 -17.68 29.56
C THR A 3 -66.30 -16.20 29.23
N ASN A 4 -65.81 -15.40 30.17
CA ASN A 4 -65.73 -13.94 30.07
C ASN A 4 -64.80 -13.56 28.89
N PRO A 5 -65.31 -12.90 27.84
CA PRO A 5 -64.55 -12.63 26.62
C PRO A 5 -63.29 -11.79 26.85
N ASP A 6 -63.24 -10.99 27.92
CA ASP A 6 -62.05 -10.19 28.27
C ASP A 6 -60.89 -11.03 28.82
N ILE A 7 -61.18 -12.15 29.49
CA ILE A 7 -60.13 -13.05 30.01
C ILE A 7 -59.51 -13.81 28.84
N MET A 8 -60.35 -14.31 27.92
CA MET A 8 -59.89 -15.03 26.73
C MET A 8 -59.05 -14.14 25.79
N ARG A 9 -59.42 -12.86 25.67
CA ARG A 9 -58.66 -11.87 24.87
C ARG A 9 -57.32 -11.50 25.52
N LYS A 10 -57.27 -11.36 26.86
CA LYS A 10 -56.02 -11.11 27.59
C LYS A 10 -55.07 -12.30 27.56
N THR A 11 -55.58 -13.53 27.64
CA THR A 11 -54.76 -14.76 27.50
C THR A 11 -54.24 -14.93 26.08
N LEU A 12 -55.02 -14.60 25.04
CA LEU A 12 -54.54 -14.63 23.66
C LEU A 12 -53.45 -13.59 23.40
N ILE A 13 -53.59 -12.36 23.90
CA ILE A 13 -52.57 -11.30 23.72
C ILE A 13 -51.29 -11.65 24.49
N LEU A 14 -51.39 -12.23 25.69
CA LEU A 14 -50.23 -12.67 26.46
C LEU A 14 -49.52 -13.87 25.78
N CYS A 15 -50.26 -14.83 25.23
CA CYS A 15 -49.68 -15.91 24.42
C CYS A 15 -49.06 -15.40 23.11
N PHE A 16 -49.65 -14.39 22.46
CA PHE A 16 -49.09 -13.80 21.24
C PHE A 16 -47.84 -12.96 21.54
N MET A 17 -47.79 -12.25 22.67
CA MET A 17 -46.59 -11.55 23.12
C MET A 17 -45.50 -12.51 23.60
N ILE A 18 -45.83 -13.62 24.26
CA ILE A 18 -44.85 -14.65 24.65
C ILE A 18 -44.35 -15.39 23.40
N LEU A 19 -45.20 -15.63 22.40
CA LEU A 19 -44.80 -16.24 21.12
C LEU A 19 -43.97 -15.27 20.25
N GLN A 20 -44.26 -13.97 20.28
CA GLN A 20 -43.42 -12.94 19.63
C GLN A 20 -42.10 -12.73 20.39
N CYS A 21 -42.10 -12.80 21.72
CA CYS A 21 -40.89 -12.68 22.52
C CYS A 21 -40.02 -13.96 22.48
N LEU A 22 -40.60 -15.13 22.16
CA LEU A 22 -39.88 -16.40 21.95
C LEU A 22 -39.46 -16.64 20.48
N ILE A 23 -40.12 -16.01 19.50
CA ILE A 23 -39.73 -16.15 18.07
C ILE A 23 -38.85 -14.97 17.61
N SER A 24 -38.72 -13.90 18.40
CA SER A 24 -37.68 -12.87 18.20
C SER A 24 -36.28 -13.28 18.68
N GLN A 25 -36.04 -14.55 19.03
CA GLN A 25 -34.71 -15.04 19.43
C GLN A 25 -34.45 -16.49 18.99
N THR A 26 -34.20 -16.68 17.69
CA THR A 26 -33.13 -17.59 17.29
C THR A 26 -32.37 -16.98 16.11
N SER A 27 -31.39 -16.10 16.36
CA SER A 27 -30.27 -15.98 15.42
C SER A 27 -29.50 -17.30 15.52
N LEU A 28 -29.96 -18.31 14.80
CA LEU A 28 -29.38 -19.66 14.80
C LEU A 28 -27.96 -19.58 14.22
N ALA A 29 -27.01 -20.21 14.93
CA ALA A 29 -25.58 -19.95 14.88
C ALA A 29 -24.98 -19.78 13.47
N GLN A 30 -24.36 -18.63 13.21
CA GLN A 30 -23.41 -18.46 12.12
C GLN A 30 -22.12 -19.23 12.47
N GLY A 31 -21.50 -19.91 11.50
CA GLY A 31 -20.27 -20.67 11.73
C GLY A 31 -19.02 -19.80 11.77
N TYR A 32 -17.91 -20.40 12.17
CA TYR A 32 -16.60 -19.75 12.18
C TYR A 32 -15.90 -19.93 10.83
N LEU A 33 -15.07 -18.97 10.43
CA LEU A 33 -14.17 -19.08 9.27
C LEU A 33 -12.72 -18.93 9.69
N MET A 34 -11.82 -19.77 9.19
CA MET A 34 -10.38 -19.49 9.17
C MET A 34 -9.88 -19.49 7.73
N LEU A 35 -9.44 -18.33 7.27
CA LEU A 35 -9.04 -18.05 5.90
C LEU A 35 -7.52 -17.94 5.83
N ALA A 36 -6.82 -18.97 5.35
CA ALA A 36 -5.37 -18.97 5.22
C ALA A 36 -4.89 -18.67 3.79
N GLY A 37 -4.00 -17.70 3.64
CA GLY A 37 -3.53 -17.24 2.34
C GLY A 37 -2.59 -18.19 1.60
N GLY A 38 -1.99 -19.19 2.27
CA GLY A 38 -1.07 -20.15 1.66
C GLY A 38 0.32 -20.15 2.31
N GLY A 39 1.36 -20.52 1.56
CA GLY A 39 2.77 -20.46 2.03
C GLY A 39 3.29 -21.66 2.83
N GLY A 40 2.48 -22.72 2.96
CA GLY A 40 2.81 -23.97 3.67
C GLY A 40 2.69 -23.84 5.19
N GLU A 41 2.11 -24.86 5.82
CA GLU A 41 1.97 -24.95 7.26
C GLU A 41 3.29 -25.35 7.93
N THR A 42 3.55 -24.84 9.13
CA THR A 42 4.74 -25.18 9.92
C THR A 42 4.39 -25.40 11.39
N ASP A 43 4.73 -26.59 11.90
CA ASP A 43 4.63 -26.92 13.32
C ASP A 43 5.63 -26.10 14.14
N GLY A 44 5.17 -25.44 15.20
CA GLY A 44 5.94 -24.45 15.96
C GLY A 44 6.12 -23.12 15.23
N GLY A 45 5.35 -22.87 14.17
CA GLY A 45 5.47 -21.70 13.30
C GLY A 45 4.20 -20.84 13.25
N TRP A 46 4.06 -20.09 12.16
CA TRP A 46 2.96 -19.12 11.97
C TRP A 46 1.57 -19.77 12.04
N SER A 47 1.44 -21.04 11.67
CA SER A 47 0.14 -21.74 11.56
C SER A 47 -0.39 -22.25 12.89
N ASP A 48 0.42 -22.33 13.95
CA ASP A 48 0.00 -22.91 15.24
C ASP A 48 -1.22 -22.21 15.83
N THR A 49 -1.16 -20.88 15.92
CA THR A 49 -2.24 -20.06 16.48
C THR A 49 -3.56 -20.19 15.69
N PRO A 50 -3.60 -19.93 14.37
CA PRO A 50 -4.85 -20.04 13.62
C PRO A 50 -5.38 -21.48 13.54
N TYR A 51 -4.54 -22.51 13.52
CA TYR A 51 -5.00 -23.90 13.43
C TYR A 51 -5.48 -24.41 14.79
N ARG A 52 -4.84 -24.00 15.89
CA ARG A 52 -5.36 -24.23 17.25
C ARG A 52 -6.70 -23.53 17.45
N TRP A 53 -6.87 -22.32 16.92
CA TRP A 53 -8.15 -21.62 16.93
C TRP A 53 -9.26 -22.43 16.23
N VAL A 54 -8.97 -23.11 15.11
CA VAL A 54 -9.93 -24.04 14.49
C VAL A 54 -10.30 -25.18 15.43
N VAL A 55 -9.32 -25.78 16.11
CA VAL A 55 -9.54 -26.87 17.08
C VAL A 55 -10.39 -26.41 18.27
N ASP A 56 -10.10 -25.24 18.81
CA ASP A 56 -10.77 -24.73 20.01
C ASP A 56 -12.22 -24.29 19.75
N ASN A 57 -12.53 -23.87 18.52
CA ASN A 57 -13.89 -23.51 18.13
C ASN A 57 -14.69 -24.69 17.53
N ALA A 58 -14.05 -25.83 17.23
CA ALA A 58 -14.75 -27.06 16.89
C ALA A 58 -15.27 -27.73 18.17
N GLN A 59 -16.59 -27.71 18.40
CA GLN A 59 -17.22 -28.15 19.67
C GLN A 59 -16.80 -29.57 20.09
N ASN A 60 -16.82 -30.53 19.17
CA ASN A 60 -16.39 -31.90 19.44
C ASN A 60 -14.88 -32.14 19.24
N LYS A 61 -14.11 -31.11 18.89
CA LYS A 61 -12.67 -31.15 18.55
C LYS A 61 -12.30 -32.19 17.49
N ARG A 62 -13.24 -32.54 16.60
CA ARG A 62 -13.02 -33.43 15.46
C ARG A 62 -12.84 -32.60 14.20
N ILE A 63 -11.70 -32.77 13.53
CA ILE A 63 -11.33 -32.02 12.33
C ILE A 63 -11.33 -32.93 11.08
N ALA A 64 -12.12 -32.58 10.08
CA ALA A 64 -12.11 -33.24 8.77
C ALA A 64 -11.15 -32.50 7.84
N VAL A 65 -10.14 -33.20 7.31
CA VAL A 65 -9.16 -32.64 6.37
C VAL A 65 -9.54 -33.06 4.96
N ILE A 66 -10.13 -32.17 4.18
CA ILE A 66 -10.64 -32.47 2.83
C ILE A 66 -9.58 -32.16 1.78
N SER A 67 -9.41 -33.09 0.83
CA SER A 67 -8.63 -32.87 -0.39
C SER A 67 -9.13 -33.71 -1.57
N TYR A 68 -8.99 -33.16 -2.79
CA TYR A 68 -9.25 -33.91 -4.02
C TYR A 68 -8.08 -34.78 -4.47
N SER A 69 -6.89 -34.60 -3.89
CA SER A 69 -5.70 -35.41 -4.12
C SER A 69 -5.35 -36.22 -2.86
N GLN A 70 -4.65 -37.34 -3.03
CA GLN A 70 -4.18 -38.13 -1.88
C GLN A 70 -3.23 -37.27 -1.04
N ALA A 71 -3.48 -37.23 0.27
CA ALA A 71 -2.70 -36.46 1.24
C ALA A 71 -2.04 -37.39 2.26
N THR A 72 -0.90 -36.96 2.79
CA THR A 72 -0.25 -37.64 3.91
C THR A 72 -1.01 -37.38 5.22
N GLU A 73 -0.70 -38.14 6.26
CA GLU A 73 -1.26 -37.94 7.61
C GLU A 73 -0.66 -36.74 8.38
N TRP A 74 0.18 -35.93 7.73
CA TRP A 74 0.85 -34.81 8.39
C TRP A 74 -0.14 -33.76 8.93
N ILE A 75 -1.08 -33.27 8.11
CA ILE A 75 -2.09 -32.27 8.55
C ILE A 75 -3.00 -32.85 9.65
N PRO A 76 -3.56 -34.08 9.52
CA PRO A 76 -4.31 -34.68 10.62
C PRO A 76 -3.51 -34.80 11.92
N ASN A 77 -2.24 -35.21 11.85
CA ASN A 77 -1.40 -35.32 13.03
C ASN A 77 -1.04 -33.95 13.63
N TYR A 78 -0.89 -32.93 12.79
CA TYR A 78 -0.69 -31.56 13.25
C TYR A 78 -1.91 -31.01 13.99
N PHE A 79 -3.13 -31.21 13.48
CA PHE A 79 -4.33 -30.84 14.25
C PHE A 79 -4.44 -31.59 15.58
N LYS A 80 -4.02 -32.88 15.63
CA LYS A 80 -3.96 -33.64 16.89
C LYS A 80 -2.92 -33.06 17.86
N SER A 81 -1.73 -32.65 17.38
CA SER A 81 -0.72 -32.01 18.24
C SER A 81 -1.20 -30.66 18.79
N LEU A 82 -2.09 -29.98 18.07
CA LEU A 82 -2.74 -28.74 18.51
C LEU A 82 -3.98 -28.96 19.40
N GLY A 83 -4.34 -30.21 19.72
CA GLY A 83 -5.39 -30.55 20.69
C GLY A 83 -6.68 -31.13 20.11
N ALA A 84 -6.72 -31.47 18.82
CA ALA A 84 -7.88 -32.17 18.24
C ALA A 84 -8.01 -33.58 18.83
N ILE A 85 -9.23 -33.96 19.25
CA ILE A 85 -9.54 -35.31 19.73
C ILE A 85 -9.47 -36.32 18.56
N SER A 86 -9.88 -35.89 17.38
CA SER A 86 -9.77 -36.67 16.16
C SER A 86 -9.47 -35.76 14.98
N SER A 87 -8.61 -36.21 14.08
CA SER A 87 -8.47 -35.58 12.77
C SER A 87 -8.18 -36.65 11.73
N LYS A 88 -8.81 -36.55 10.55
CA LYS A 88 -8.70 -37.54 9.47
C LYS A 88 -8.74 -36.89 8.11
N ASN A 89 -8.02 -37.48 7.16
CA ASN A 89 -8.12 -37.16 5.74
C ASN A 89 -9.43 -37.68 5.15
N PHE A 90 -10.08 -36.82 4.37
CA PHE A 90 -11.22 -37.09 3.50
C PHE A 90 -10.76 -36.89 2.06
N TYR A 91 -10.39 -38.00 1.43
CA TYR A 91 -10.03 -38.02 0.01
C TYR A 91 -11.30 -38.01 -0.85
N ILE A 92 -11.62 -36.86 -1.44
CA ILE A 92 -12.84 -36.64 -2.25
C ILE A 92 -12.41 -36.17 -3.65
N PRO A 93 -11.98 -37.09 -4.53
CA PRO A 93 -11.32 -36.74 -5.80
C PRO A 93 -12.24 -36.35 -6.95
N ASN A 94 -13.54 -36.67 -6.84
CA ASN A 94 -14.49 -36.47 -7.93
C ASN A 94 -15.92 -36.31 -7.40
N TYR A 95 -16.81 -35.88 -8.29
CA TYR A 95 -18.23 -35.69 -7.99
C TYR A 95 -18.92 -36.93 -7.41
N SER A 96 -18.60 -38.15 -7.87
CA SER A 96 -19.24 -39.38 -7.37
C SER A 96 -18.98 -39.58 -5.87
N VAL A 97 -17.73 -39.39 -5.43
CA VAL A 97 -17.37 -39.45 -4.00
C VAL A 97 -17.96 -38.28 -3.22
N ALA A 98 -17.93 -37.08 -3.80
CA ALA A 98 -18.49 -35.88 -3.18
C ALA A 98 -20.02 -35.98 -2.98
N ASN A 99 -20.72 -36.65 -3.89
CA ASN A 99 -22.17 -36.79 -3.85
C ASN A 99 -22.65 -38.07 -3.15
N SER A 100 -21.76 -38.85 -2.55
CA SER A 100 -22.14 -40.07 -1.84
C SER A 100 -22.73 -39.76 -0.46
N GLN A 101 -23.76 -40.53 -0.06
CA GLN A 101 -24.35 -40.40 1.28
C GLN A 101 -23.33 -40.72 2.38
N SER A 102 -22.44 -41.69 2.16
CA SER A 102 -21.38 -42.05 3.11
C SER A 102 -20.41 -40.91 3.39
N THR A 103 -20.06 -40.10 2.38
CA THR A 103 -19.20 -38.92 2.58
C THR A 103 -19.91 -37.89 3.45
N TYR A 104 -21.17 -37.59 3.14
CA TYR A 104 -22.00 -36.68 3.93
C TYR A 104 -22.16 -37.15 5.37
N ASP A 105 -22.62 -38.39 5.58
CA ASP A 105 -22.86 -38.97 6.91
C ASP A 105 -21.60 -38.94 7.77
N SER A 106 -20.43 -39.15 7.17
CA SER A 106 -19.16 -39.05 7.87
C SER A 106 -18.80 -37.61 8.20
N LEU A 107 -18.87 -36.69 7.22
CA LEU A 107 -18.52 -35.28 7.39
C LEU A 107 -19.38 -34.60 8.47
N ILE A 108 -20.69 -34.84 8.51
CA ILE A 108 -21.59 -34.21 9.50
C ILE A 108 -21.31 -34.64 10.95
N THR A 109 -20.39 -35.60 11.18
CA THR A 109 -19.93 -35.95 12.54
C THR A 109 -18.76 -35.10 13.03
N TYR A 110 -18.27 -34.15 12.23
CA TYR A 110 -17.17 -33.25 12.52
C TYR A 110 -17.68 -31.83 12.72
N ASP A 111 -17.08 -31.08 13.65
CA ASP A 111 -17.42 -29.67 13.88
C ASP A 111 -16.32 -28.71 13.38
N GLY A 112 -15.18 -29.23 12.96
CA GLY A 112 -14.17 -28.48 12.22
C GLY A 112 -13.87 -29.12 10.88
N VAL A 113 -13.76 -28.32 9.83
CA VAL A 113 -13.36 -28.73 8.49
C VAL A 113 -12.17 -27.89 8.04
N PHE A 114 -11.15 -28.53 7.50
CA PHE A 114 -10.01 -27.90 6.85
C PHE A 114 -9.89 -28.37 5.40
N ILE A 115 -9.97 -27.44 4.45
CA ILE A 115 -9.87 -27.73 3.01
C ILE A 115 -8.46 -27.38 2.54
N LYS A 116 -7.72 -28.38 2.05
CA LYS A 116 -6.33 -28.21 1.62
C LYS A 116 -6.22 -27.31 0.38
N GLY A 117 -5.04 -26.72 0.20
CA GLY A 117 -4.68 -26.04 -1.04
C GLY A 117 -4.64 -26.98 -2.25
N GLY A 118 -4.58 -26.40 -3.45
CA GLY A 118 -4.65 -27.11 -4.71
C GLY A 118 -5.17 -26.17 -5.80
N ASP A 119 -6.04 -26.68 -6.65
CA ASP A 119 -6.77 -25.98 -7.70
C ASP A 119 -8.22 -25.77 -7.26
N GLN A 120 -8.65 -24.52 -7.16
CA GLN A 120 -10.00 -24.16 -6.73
C GLN A 120 -11.07 -24.55 -7.75
N SER A 121 -10.74 -24.67 -9.04
CA SER A 121 -11.69 -25.11 -10.06
C SER A 121 -12.10 -26.57 -9.83
N VAL A 122 -11.16 -27.42 -9.40
CA VAL A 122 -11.41 -28.83 -9.08
C VAL A 122 -12.34 -28.98 -7.88
N TYR A 123 -12.17 -28.16 -6.83
CA TYR A 123 -13.09 -28.14 -5.70
C TYR A 123 -14.47 -27.67 -6.11
N TYR A 124 -14.56 -26.56 -6.85
CA TYR A 124 -15.83 -26.01 -7.29
C TYR A 124 -16.59 -27.01 -8.17
N GLU A 125 -15.97 -27.54 -9.23
CA GLU A 125 -16.63 -28.42 -10.20
C GLU A 125 -17.03 -29.77 -9.61
N ASN A 126 -16.22 -30.35 -8.73
CA ASN A 126 -16.55 -31.65 -8.15
C ASN A 126 -17.56 -31.55 -7.00
N TYR A 127 -17.59 -30.44 -6.25
CA TYR A 127 -18.38 -30.38 -5.01
C TYR A 127 -19.66 -29.57 -5.18
N LEU A 128 -19.78 -28.72 -6.19
CA LEU A 128 -21.03 -28.00 -6.48
C LEU A 128 -22.18 -28.98 -6.74
N ASN A 129 -23.33 -28.71 -6.14
CA ASN A 129 -24.54 -29.55 -6.11
C ASN A 129 -24.35 -30.95 -5.53
N SER A 130 -23.27 -31.19 -4.76
CA SER A 130 -22.99 -32.47 -4.12
C SER A 130 -23.39 -32.49 -2.64
N LYS A 131 -23.50 -33.69 -2.07
CA LYS A 131 -23.69 -33.84 -0.62
C LYS A 131 -22.51 -33.33 0.21
N THR A 132 -21.28 -33.28 -0.33
CA THR A 132 -20.15 -32.62 0.36
C THR A 132 -20.43 -31.14 0.56
N GLN A 133 -20.88 -30.40 -0.48
CA GLN A 133 -21.26 -28.99 -0.32
C GLN A 133 -22.39 -28.83 0.71
N GLN A 134 -23.40 -29.71 0.65
CA GLN A 134 -24.48 -29.72 1.65
C GLN A 134 -23.95 -29.91 3.08
N ALA A 135 -23.04 -30.86 3.29
CA ALA A 135 -22.42 -31.10 4.60
C ALA A 135 -21.61 -29.89 5.08
N LEU A 136 -20.83 -29.25 4.20
CA LEU A 136 -20.08 -28.04 4.54
C LEU A 136 -21.01 -26.92 5.00
N GLN A 137 -22.09 -26.68 4.25
CA GLN A 137 -23.08 -25.67 4.60
C GLN A 137 -23.79 -25.98 5.92
N GLU A 138 -24.12 -27.25 6.17
CA GLU A 138 -24.76 -27.67 7.42
C GLU A 138 -23.84 -27.52 8.64
N ILE A 139 -22.57 -27.93 8.51
CA ILE A 139 -21.56 -27.75 9.56
C ILE A 139 -21.42 -26.28 9.90
N TYR A 140 -21.36 -25.39 8.90
CA TYR A 140 -21.31 -23.95 9.12
C TYR A 140 -22.57 -23.43 9.83
N ASN A 141 -23.76 -23.77 9.33
CA ASN A 141 -25.05 -23.30 9.85
C ASN A 141 -25.38 -23.75 11.28
N ARG A 142 -24.70 -24.78 11.79
CA ARG A 142 -24.87 -25.26 13.17
C ARG A 142 -23.75 -24.78 14.11
N GLY A 143 -22.92 -23.82 13.66
CA GLY A 143 -21.86 -23.20 14.47
C GLY A 143 -20.50 -23.90 14.40
N GLY A 144 -20.27 -24.76 13.41
CA GLY A 144 -18.96 -25.37 13.16
C GLY A 144 -17.96 -24.41 12.51
N VAL A 145 -16.71 -24.85 12.40
CA VAL A 145 -15.61 -24.09 11.79
C VAL A 145 -15.35 -24.60 10.38
N LEU A 146 -15.52 -23.73 9.37
CA LEU A 146 -14.96 -23.98 8.04
C LEU A 146 -13.63 -23.27 7.91
N SER A 147 -12.61 -23.99 7.45
CA SER A 147 -11.27 -23.44 7.28
C SER A 147 -10.62 -23.96 6.02
N GLY A 148 -9.67 -23.20 5.47
CA GLY A 148 -8.97 -23.62 4.27
C GLY A 148 -7.76 -22.76 3.96
N THR A 149 -6.87 -23.30 3.15
CA THR A 149 -5.63 -22.64 2.71
C THR A 149 -5.59 -22.54 1.19
N SER A 150 -5.11 -21.43 0.63
CA SER A 150 -4.98 -21.26 -0.83
C SER A 150 -6.33 -21.50 -1.56
N ALA A 151 -6.41 -22.46 -2.49
CA ALA A 151 -7.66 -22.85 -3.14
C ALA A 151 -8.77 -23.25 -2.15
N GLY A 152 -8.43 -23.87 -1.02
CA GLY A 152 -9.39 -24.22 0.02
C GLY A 152 -10.00 -23.00 0.70
N MET A 153 -9.26 -21.90 0.84
CA MET A 153 -9.81 -20.62 1.29
C MET A 153 -10.70 -19.99 0.21
N ALA A 154 -10.28 -20.03 -1.06
CA ALA A 154 -11.00 -19.39 -2.16
C ALA A 154 -12.45 -19.88 -2.32
N ILE A 155 -12.69 -21.18 -2.13
CA ILE A 155 -14.03 -21.79 -2.23
C ILE A 155 -14.91 -21.56 -0.99
N LEU A 156 -14.37 -21.04 0.12
CA LEU A 156 -15.17 -20.63 1.29
C LEU A 156 -15.83 -19.25 1.12
N SER A 157 -15.45 -18.53 0.06
CA SER A 157 -15.94 -17.20 -0.27
C SER A 157 -17.44 -17.22 -0.61
N PRO A 158 -18.25 -16.29 -0.07
CA PRO A 158 -19.62 -16.10 -0.51
C PRO A 158 -19.72 -15.88 -2.02
N VAL A 159 -18.79 -15.10 -2.58
CA VAL A 159 -18.57 -14.97 -4.02
C VAL A 159 -17.22 -15.59 -4.35
N ALA A 160 -17.23 -16.82 -4.83
CA ALA A 160 -16.05 -17.60 -5.14
C ALA A 160 -15.49 -17.25 -6.54
N TYR A 161 -14.19 -16.95 -6.60
CA TYR A 161 -13.44 -16.98 -7.86
C TYR A 161 -13.09 -18.43 -8.20
N THR A 162 -13.79 -19.01 -9.17
CA THR A 162 -13.71 -20.44 -9.49
C THR A 162 -12.47 -20.79 -10.31
N ALA A 163 -11.86 -19.80 -10.98
CA ALA A 163 -10.68 -19.94 -11.84
C ALA A 163 -10.81 -21.01 -12.94
N GLN A 164 -12.05 -21.32 -13.36
CA GLN A 164 -12.29 -22.27 -14.45
C GLN A 164 -11.60 -21.82 -15.75
N GLY A 165 -10.91 -22.76 -16.40
CA GLY A 165 -10.15 -22.52 -17.63
C GLY A 165 -8.71 -22.05 -17.37
N ALA A 166 -8.52 -20.86 -16.80
CA ALA A 166 -7.20 -20.33 -16.46
C ALA A 166 -7.27 -19.24 -15.38
N THR A 167 -6.17 -19.07 -14.63
CA THR A 167 -6.00 -17.91 -13.74
C THR A 167 -5.80 -16.62 -14.54
N ILE A 168 -6.23 -15.50 -13.98
CA ILE A 168 -5.86 -14.16 -14.45
C ILE A 168 -4.80 -13.52 -13.53
N TYR A 169 -3.87 -12.77 -14.13
CA TYR A 169 -2.81 -12.03 -13.44
C TYR A 169 -3.20 -10.57 -13.17
N PRO A 170 -2.58 -9.89 -12.17
CA PRO A 170 -3.01 -8.56 -11.76
C PRO A 170 -3.03 -7.52 -12.87
N ALA A 171 -1.96 -7.39 -13.68
CA ALA A 171 -1.91 -6.41 -14.77
C ALA A 171 -2.99 -6.64 -15.83
N SER A 172 -3.24 -7.90 -16.21
CA SER A 172 -4.29 -8.25 -17.17
C SER A 172 -5.69 -8.00 -16.62
N ALA A 173 -5.91 -8.28 -15.34
CA ALA A 173 -7.17 -8.01 -14.66
C ALA A 173 -7.44 -6.49 -14.60
N LEU A 174 -6.41 -5.69 -14.29
CA LEU A 174 -6.51 -4.23 -14.28
C LEU A 174 -6.78 -3.63 -15.66
N ALA A 175 -6.12 -4.15 -16.69
CA ALA A 175 -6.30 -3.71 -18.08
C ALA A 175 -7.71 -3.99 -18.60
N ASN A 176 -8.34 -5.07 -18.15
CA ASN A 176 -9.73 -5.40 -18.49
C ASN A 176 -10.42 -6.22 -17.37
N PRO A 177 -10.99 -5.57 -16.35
CA PRO A 177 -11.71 -6.26 -15.27
C PRO A 177 -13.00 -6.94 -15.74
N TYR A 178 -13.45 -6.70 -16.98
CA TYR A 178 -14.73 -7.21 -17.48
C TYR A 178 -14.59 -8.40 -18.42
N THR A 179 -13.40 -8.99 -18.48
CA THR A 179 -13.11 -10.22 -19.22
C THR A 179 -13.85 -11.43 -18.64
N SER A 180 -14.20 -12.38 -19.51
CA SER A 180 -14.81 -13.66 -19.11
C SER A 180 -13.85 -14.62 -18.41
N GLN A 181 -12.54 -14.32 -18.38
CA GLN A 181 -11.56 -15.06 -17.57
C GLN A 181 -11.76 -14.87 -16.05
N ILE A 182 -12.48 -13.82 -15.65
CA ILE A 182 -12.88 -13.61 -14.26
C ILE A 182 -14.20 -14.34 -14.02
N THR A 183 -14.10 -15.53 -13.42
CA THR A 183 -15.21 -16.45 -13.17
C THR A 183 -15.65 -16.37 -11.70
N LEU A 184 -16.67 -15.55 -11.43
CA LEU A 184 -17.22 -15.33 -10.09
C LEU A 184 -18.58 -15.99 -9.93
N LYS A 185 -18.79 -16.70 -8.82
CA LYS A 185 -19.98 -17.50 -8.54
C LYS A 185 -20.38 -17.41 -7.06
N ASP A 186 -21.68 -17.37 -6.80
CA ASP A 186 -22.31 -17.22 -5.47
C ASP A 186 -23.17 -18.44 -5.08
N ASP A 187 -22.95 -19.58 -5.74
CA ASP A 187 -23.78 -20.79 -5.63
C ASP A 187 -23.09 -21.93 -4.86
N PHE A 188 -21.93 -21.66 -4.22
CA PHE A 188 -21.14 -22.67 -3.52
C PHE A 188 -21.39 -22.70 -2.00
N LEU A 189 -21.14 -21.63 -1.27
CA LEU A 189 -21.39 -21.57 0.18
C LEU A 189 -21.96 -20.20 0.57
N THR A 190 -22.90 -20.20 1.50
CA THR A 190 -23.45 -19.00 2.14
C THR A 190 -22.84 -18.88 3.53
N THR A 191 -21.78 -18.07 3.68
CA THR A 191 -21.04 -17.94 4.95
C THR A 191 -21.28 -16.60 5.62
N LEU A 192 -20.73 -15.52 5.05
CA LEU A 192 -20.86 -14.15 5.55
C LEU A 192 -22.10 -13.45 4.98
N ALA A 193 -22.60 -12.43 5.69
CA ALA A 193 -23.84 -11.73 5.34
C ALA A 193 -23.72 -10.81 4.10
N HIS A 194 -22.53 -10.28 3.84
CA HIS A 194 -22.25 -9.45 2.67
C HIS A 194 -21.61 -10.28 1.54
N PRO A 195 -21.70 -9.85 0.28
CA PRO A 195 -20.92 -10.43 -0.79
C PRO A 195 -19.43 -10.16 -0.51
N TYR A 196 -18.70 -11.19 -0.09
CA TYR A 196 -17.24 -11.13 0.02
C TYR A 196 -16.60 -11.93 -1.11
N ILE A 197 -15.48 -11.41 -1.63
CA ILE A 197 -14.62 -12.08 -2.59
C ILE A 197 -13.26 -12.32 -1.93
N PHE A 198 -12.86 -13.59 -1.81
CA PHE A 198 -11.58 -13.96 -1.20
C PHE A 198 -10.48 -14.18 -2.24
N ASP A 199 -9.27 -13.74 -1.94
CA ASP A 199 -8.06 -14.03 -2.70
C ASP A 199 -6.89 -14.42 -1.78
N THR A 200 -5.98 -15.25 -2.29
CA THR A 200 -4.91 -15.93 -1.54
C THR A 200 -3.53 -15.59 -2.13
N HIS A 201 -2.45 -15.98 -1.43
CA HIS A 201 -1.06 -15.68 -1.81
C HIS A 201 -0.90 -14.20 -2.18
N PHE A 202 -1.53 -13.34 -1.38
CA PHE A 202 -2.00 -12.06 -1.88
C PHE A 202 -0.85 -11.08 -2.16
N VAL A 203 -0.04 -10.74 -1.16
CA VAL A 203 1.14 -9.88 -1.35
C VAL A 203 2.23 -10.57 -2.18
N GLU A 204 2.52 -11.86 -1.95
CA GLU A 204 3.53 -12.65 -2.68
C GLU A 204 3.32 -12.54 -4.21
N ARG A 205 2.05 -12.56 -4.64
CA ARG A 205 1.66 -12.51 -6.05
C ARG A 205 1.05 -11.17 -6.47
N GLY A 206 1.22 -10.13 -5.66
CA GLY A 206 0.78 -8.76 -5.95
C GLY A 206 -0.71 -8.62 -6.28
N ARG A 207 -1.60 -9.41 -5.66
CA ARG A 207 -2.98 -9.59 -6.12
C ARG A 207 -3.96 -8.45 -5.80
N LEU A 208 -3.49 -7.29 -5.31
CA LEU A 208 -4.36 -6.12 -5.09
C LEU A 208 -5.10 -5.67 -6.36
N GLY A 209 -4.42 -5.60 -7.50
CA GLY A 209 -5.04 -5.22 -8.76
C GLY A 209 -6.02 -6.29 -9.28
N ARG A 210 -5.76 -7.56 -8.96
CA ARG A 210 -6.62 -8.68 -9.33
C ARG A 210 -7.92 -8.68 -8.52
N LEU A 211 -7.82 -8.58 -7.20
CA LEU A 211 -8.98 -8.63 -6.31
C LEU A 211 -9.92 -7.44 -6.54
N THR A 212 -9.38 -6.23 -6.70
CA THR A 212 -10.18 -5.04 -7.02
C THR A 212 -10.87 -5.15 -8.38
N SER A 213 -10.22 -5.79 -9.36
CA SER A 213 -10.85 -6.12 -10.65
C SER A 213 -11.98 -7.15 -10.51
N PHE A 214 -11.87 -8.11 -9.60
CA PHE A 214 -12.98 -9.04 -9.31
C PHE A 214 -14.20 -8.30 -8.75
N MET A 215 -13.99 -7.34 -7.84
CA MET A 215 -15.07 -6.52 -7.29
C MET A 215 -15.79 -5.72 -8.39
N ALA A 216 -15.04 -5.11 -9.30
CA ALA A 216 -15.61 -4.38 -10.45
C ALA A 216 -16.36 -5.31 -11.41
N ASN A 217 -15.82 -6.50 -11.67
CA ASN A 217 -16.46 -7.51 -12.50
C ASN A 217 -17.82 -7.94 -11.91
N TRP A 218 -17.84 -8.25 -10.60
CA TRP A 218 -19.06 -8.60 -9.87
C TRP A 218 -20.11 -7.49 -9.97
N PHE A 219 -19.69 -6.25 -9.71
CA PHE A 219 -20.58 -5.08 -9.83
C PHE A 219 -21.16 -4.95 -11.25
N LYS A 220 -20.36 -5.15 -12.30
CA LYS A 220 -20.86 -5.08 -13.68
C LYS A 220 -21.91 -6.16 -13.96
N GLN A 221 -21.70 -7.39 -13.48
CA GLN A 221 -22.57 -8.54 -13.74
C GLN A 221 -23.85 -8.52 -12.89
N ARG A 222 -23.75 -8.19 -11.60
CA ARG A 222 -24.83 -8.35 -10.63
C ARG A 222 -25.45 -7.05 -10.14
N LYS A 223 -24.80 -5.91 -10.36
CA LYS A 223 -25.18 -4.60 -9.77
C LYS A 223 -25.16 -4.61 -8.24
N GLU A 224 -24.38 -5.51 -7.66
CA GLU A 224 -24.16 -5.63 -6.23
C GLU A 224 -22.72 -5.25 -5.88
N LEU A 225 -22.54 -4.66 -4.71
CA LEU A 225 -21.24 -4.29 -4.19
C LEU A 225 -20.68 -5.43 -3.35
N ALA A 226 -19.44 -5.82 -3.63
CA ALA A 226 -18.72 -6.83 -2.86
C ALA A 226 -17.52 -6.23 -2.13
N ILE A 227 -17.16 -6.81 -0.99
CA ILE A 227 -15.96 -6.47 -0.22
C ILE A 227 -14.88 -7.50 -0.57
N GLY A 228 -13.68 -7.02 -0.92
CA GLY A 228 -12.54 -7.89 -1.21
C GLY A 228 -11.76 -8.20 0.05
N ILE A 229 -11.43 -9.48 0.27
CA ILE A 229 -10.48 -9.92 1.30
C ILE A 229 -9.31 -10.66 0.65
N GLY A 230 -8.11 -10.10 0.75
CA GLY A 230 -6.86 -10.72 0.31
C GLY A 230 -6.02 -11.15 1.49
N VAL A 231 -5.71 -12.44 1.63
CA VAL A 231 -4.86 -12.94 2.71
C VAL A 231 -3.50 -13.33 2.16
N ASP A 232 -2.45 -12.78 2.77
CA ASP A 232 -1.07 -13.04 2.40
C ASP A 232 -0.65 -14.48 2.71
N ASP A 233 0.39 -14.97 2.04
CA ASP A 233 0.99 -16.25 2.38
C ASP A 233 1.48 -16.23 3.85
N ARG A 234 1.45 -17.40 4.49
CA ARG A 234 1.77 -17.60 5.90
C ARG A 234 1.02 -16.66 6.85
N THR A 235 -0.21 -16.32 6.47
CA THR A 235 -1.12 -15.47 7.23
C THR A 235 -2.53 -16.05 7.15
N ALA A 236 -3.30 -15.86 8.22
CA ALA A 236 -4.68 -16.28 8.36
C ALA A 236 -5.56 -15.18 8.96
N LEU A 237 -6.79 -15.09 8.49
CA LEU A 237 -7.86 -14.29 9.08
C LEU A 237 -8.91 -15.23 9.70
N CYS A 238 -9.08 -15.16 11.02
CA CYS A 238 -10.06 -15.95 11.77
C CYS A 238 -11.29 -15.10 12.07
N ILE A 239 -12.46 -15.47 11.56
CA ILE A 239 -13.73 -14.73 11.68
C ILE A 239 -14.69 -15.51 12.58
N ALA A 240 -15.10 -14.88 13.66
CA ALA A 240 -16.09 -15.42 14.60
C ALA A 240 -17.54 -15.06 14.17
N PRO A 241 -18.56 -15.78 14.69
CA PRO A 241 -19.97 -15.56 14.36
C PRO A 241 -20.51 -14.17 14.71
N ASP A 242 -19.87 -13.47 15.63
CA ASP A 242 -20.19 -12.09 16.03
C ASP A 242 -19.61 -11.04 15.06
N GLY A 243 -18.87 -11.47 14.03
CA GLY A 243 -18.25 -10.59 13.04
C GLY A 243 -16.84 -10.13 13.42
N ILE A 244 -16.29 -10.55 14.56
CA ILE A 244 -14.91 -10.22 14.93
C ILE A 244 -13.95 -11.07 14.10
N ALA A 245 -13.09 -10.40 13.34
CA ALA A 245 -12.07 -11.00 12.48
C ALA A 245 -10.67 -10.63 12.99
N ALA A 246 -9.84 -11.63 13.33
CA ALA A 246 -8.49 -11.44 13.87
C ALA A 246 -7.42 -12.06 12.96
N VAL A 247 -6.28 -11.38 12.84
CA VAL A 247 -5.17 -11.79 11.95
C VAL A 247 -4.03 -12.44 12.72
N TRP A 248 -3.53 -13.55 12.16
CA TRP A 248 -2.36 -14.27 12.65
C TRP A 248 -1.47 -14.64 11.48
N GLY A 249 -0.20 -14.23 11.51
CA GLY A 249 0.71 -14.57 10.41
C GLY A 249 2.00 -13.78 10.38
N THR A 250 2.67 -13.86 9.23
CA THR A 250 3.93 -13.16 8.92
C THR A 250 3.72 -11.83 8.20
N ALA A 251 2.54 -11.61 7.62
CA ALA A 251 2.20 -10.45 6.81
C ALA A 251 0.78 -9.95 7.15
N ALA A 252 -0.06 -9.65 6.15
CA ALA A 252 -1.33 -8.99 6.35
C ALA A 252 -2.55 -9.77 5.82
N ALA A 253 -3.72 -9.46 6.41
CA ALA A 253 -5.00 -9.62 5.76
C ALA A 253 -5.48 -8.24 5.27
N ASN A 254 -5.89 -8.16 4.01
CA ASN A 254 -6.17 -6.94 3.29
C ASN A 254 -7.67 -6.86 3.00
N LEU A 255 -8.32 -5.78 3.39
CA LEU A 255 -9.73 -5.54 3.10
C LEU A 255 -9.87 -4.34 2.16
N TYR A 256 -10.63 -4.52 1.08
CA TYR A 256 -10.93 -3.49 0.09
C TYR A 256 -12.43 -3.27 0.05
N PHE A 257 -12.84 -2.03 0.29
CA PHE A 257 -14.23 -1.62 0.27
C PHE A 257 -14.54 -0.88 -1.02
N PRO A 258 -15.71 -1.11 -1.63
CA PRO A 258 -16.18 -0.30 -2.75
C PRO A 258 -16.24 1.17 -2.32
N SER A 259 -16.10 2.08 -3.28
CA SER A 259 -16.20 3.51 -2.99
C SER A 259 -17.63 3.92 -2.65
N ASP A 260 -17.78 4.89 -1.74
CA ASP A 260 -19.06 5.57 -1.47
C ASP A 260 -19.41 6.61 -2.57
N ASP A 261 -18.53 6.82 -3.55
CA ASP A 261 -18.79 7.68 -4.70
C ASP A 261 -20.01 7.17 -5.49
N ALA A 262 -20.78 8.08 -6.12
CA ALA A 262 -22.00 7.74 -6.85
C ALA A 262 -21.80 6.65 -7.94
N LEU A 263 -20.58 6.53 -8.46
CA LEU A 263 -20.14 5.46 -9.34
C LEU A 263 -18.88 4.82 -8.74
N PRO A 264 -19.00 3.69 -8.01
CA PRO A 264 -17.84 3.04 -7.39
C PRO A 264 -16.87 2.47 -8.43
N TYR A 265 -17.42 2.02 -9.55
CA TYR A 265 -16.68 1.49 -10.70
C TYR A 265 -17.25 2.09 -11.99
N ASP A 266 -16.38 2.53 -12.88
CA ASP A 266 -16.79 2.90 -14.24
C ASP A 266 -16.84 1.66 -15.13
N THR A 267 -18.05 1.17 -15.40
CA THR A 267 -18.27 -0.03 -16.23
C THR A 267 -18.29 0.25 -17.74
N THR A 268 -18.15 1.52 -18.15
CA THR A 268 -18.17 1.95 -19.55
C THR A 268 -16.78 1.92 -20.18
N GLN A 269 -15.75 2.05 -19.36
CA GLN A 269 -14.35 1.92 -19.77
C GLN A 269 -13.93 0.45 -19.83
N THR A 270 -12.94 0.13 -20.67
CA THR A 270 -12.36 -1.23 -20.69
C THR A 270 -11.52 -1.48 -19.45
N MET A 271 -10.72 -0.49 -19.05
CA MET A 271 -9.75 -0.59 -17.97
C MET A 271 -10.39 -0.29 -16.60
N LEU A 272 -9.83 -0.86 -15.53
CA LEU A 272 -10.31 -0.59 -14.18
C LEU A 272 -10.17 0.90 -13.83
N ARG A 273 -11.29 1.51 -13.47
CA ARG A 273 -11.40 2.89 -13.00
C ARG A 273 -12.37 2.95 -11.84
N THR A 274 -11.96 3.58 -10.75
CA THR A 274 -12.71 3.56 -9.49
C THR A 274 -12.83 4.92 -8.84
N GLY A 275 -13.83 5.06 -7.98
CA GLY A 275 -13.84 6.07 -6.93
C GLY A 275 -12.79 5.81 -5.84
N SER A 276 -12.88 6.55 -4.73
CA SER A 276 -12.04 6.35 -3.54
C SER A 276 -12.41 5.07 -2.80
N MET A 277 -11.62 4.01 -2.94
CA MET A 277 -11.82 2.75 -2.22
C MET A 277 -11.16 2.82 -0.85
N ARG A 278 -11.91 2.60 0.23
CA ARG A 278 -11.30 2.44 1.56
C ARG A 278 -10.56 1.11 1.60
N THR A 279 -9.33 1.13 2.12
CA THR A 279 -8.46 -0.04 2.23
C THR A 279 -7.96 -0.17 3.66
N ILE A 280 -7.94 -1.41 4.16
CA ILE A 280 -7.42 -1.77 5.50
C ILE A 280 -6.39 -2.89 5.30
N GLN A 281 -5.26 -2.81 6.01
CA GLN A 281 -4.29 -3.90 6.08
C GLN A 281 -4.06 -4.25 7.54
N LEU A 282 -4.54 -5.40 7.97
CA LEU A 282 -4.41 -5.90 9.34
C LEU A 282 -3.21 -6.84 9.41
N ILE A 283 -2.30 -6.62 10.36
CA ILE A 283 -1.12 -7.47 10.60
C ILE A 283 -1.35 -8.37 11.81
N HIS A 284 -0.36 -9.20 12.15
CA HIS A 284 -0.39 -10.10 13.31
C HIS A 284 -0.97 -9.41 14.58
N SER A 285 -1.90 -10.08 15.25
CA SER A 285 -2.62 -9.61 16.44
C SER A 285 -3.57 -8.42 16.25
N CYS A 286 -3.69 -7.85 15.05
CA CYS A 286 -4.76 -6.89 14.74
C CYS A 286 -6.10 -7.60 14.53
N SER A 287 -7.17 -6.89 14.80
CA SER A 287 -8.54 -7.36 14.56
C SER A 287 -9.44 -6.26 14.02
N ILE A 288 -10.55 -6.66 13.41
CA ILE A 288 -11.62 -5.79 12.94
C ILE A 288 -12.98 -6.39 13.32
N ASP A 289 -13.90 -5.56 13.78
CA ASP A 289 -15.32 -5.90 13.81
C ASP A 289 -15.92 -5.63 12.43
N LEU A 290 -16.34 -6.67 11.71
CA LEU A 290 -16.87 -6.54 10.35
C LEU A 290 -18.23 -5.81 10.28
N ASN A 291 -18.95 -5.68 11.40
CA ASN A 291 -20.21 -4.97 11.45
C ASN A 291 -20.02 -3.46 11.63
N THR A 292 -19.05 -3.06 12.46
CA THR A 292 -18.77 -1.64 12.77
C THR A 292 -17.57 -1.07 12.01
N LEU A 293 -16.75 -1.94 11.42
CA LEU A 293 -15.47 -1.64 10.80
C LEU A 293 -14.45 -1.00 11.77
N THR A 294 -14.62 -1.21 13.08
CA THR A 294 -13.66 -0.76 14.10
C THR A 294 -12.45 -1.69 14.10
N VAL A 295 -11.26 -1.11 13.93
CA VAL A 295 -9.99 -1.83 13.96
C VAL A 295 -9.35 -1.71 15.34
N ASN A 296 -8.72 -2.79 15.81
CA ASN A 296 -7.96 -2.85 17.05
C ASN A 296 -6.58 -3.48 16.81
N GLY A 297 -5.60 -3.14 17.65
CA GLY A 297 -4.26 -3.75 17.67
C GLY A 297 -3.14 -2.87 17.12
N PHE A 298 -3.45 -1.72 16.53
CA PHE A 298 -2.45 -0.70 16.19
C PHE A 298 -2.24 0.26 17.37
N GLU A 299 -0.97 0.50 17.72
CA GLU A 299 -0.61 1.39 18.84
C GLU A 299 -0.16 2.79 18.38
N GLN A 300 0.24 2.93 17.11
CA GLN A 300 0.81 4.17 16.57
C GLN A 300 -0.13 4.84 15.59
N PHE A 301 -0.47 6.11 15.87
CA PHE A 301 -1.13 6.97 14.89
C PHE A 301 -0.08 7.66 14.00
N ILE A 302 -0.18 7.46 12.70
CA ILE A 302 0.68 8.06 11.68
C ILE A 302 -0.08 9.21 11.02
N GLN A 303 0.34 10.44 11.32
CA GLN A 303 -0.17 11.64 10.66
C GLN A 303 0.87 12.17 9.67
N PRO A 304 0.56 12.24 8.37
CA PRO A 304 1.44 12.90 7.43
C PRO A 304 1.67 14.37 7.82
N PRO A 305 2.94 14.82 7.92
CA PRO A 305 3.25 16.19 8.34
C PRO A 305 2.85 17.22 7.28
N LEU A 306 2.80 16.81 6.01
CA LEU A 306 2.29 17.57 4.90
C LEU A 306 1.23 16.73 4.20
N THR A 307 0.00 17.22 4.16
CA THR A 307 -1.17 16.51 3.61
C THR A 307 -1.41 16.76 2.12
N HIS A 308 -0.55 17.56 1.49
CA HIS A 308 -0.72 18.00 0.11
C HIS A 308 0.61 18.29 -0.57
N GLU A 309 0.64 18.16 -1.89
CA GLU A 309 1.76 18.63 -2.71
C GLU A 309 1.60 20.12 -3.03
N SER A 310 2.72 20.85 -2.96
CA SER A 310 2.73 22.32 -3.06
C SER A 310 3.83 22.87 -3.96
N GLY A 311 4.51 22.00 -4.73
CA GLY A 311 5.65 22.39 -5.56
C GLY A 311 5.21 23.09 -6.86
N TYR A 312 5.88 24.19 -7.21
CA TYR A 312 5.76 24.86 -8.52
C TYR A 312 6.62 24.12 -9.54
N LEU A 313 6.22 22.91 -9.90
CA LEU A 313 7.00 22.02 -10.78
C LEU A 313 6.07 21.31 -11.75
N THR A 314 6.58 21.01 -12.94
CA THR A 314 5.98 20.05 -13.86
C THR A 314 6.84 18.80 -13.89
N ILE A 315 6.27 17.67 -13.45
CA ILE A 315 6.99 16.39 -13.36
C ILE A 315 6.21 15.36 -14.17
N LEU A 316 6.86 14.78 -15.17
CA LEU A 316 6.35 13.64 -15.91
C LEU A 316 6.93 12.35 -15.32
N LEU A 317 6.10 11.31 -15.29
CA LEU A 317 6.44 10.01 -14.72
C LEU A 317 6.01 8.91 -15.71
N SER A 318 6.90 7.95 -15.97
CA SER A 318 6.59 6.77 -16.78
C SER A 318 6.87 5.51 -15.98
N GLY A 319 5.98 4.52 -16.06
CA GLY A 319 6.21 3.19 -15.50
C GLY A 319 7.23 2.36 -16.28
N SER A 320 7.63 2.81 -17.47
CA SER A 320 8.53 2.10 -18.38
C SER A 320 9.80 2.89 -18.64
N ASP A 321 10.91 2.15 -18.64
CA ASP A 321 12.25 2.57 -19.05
C ASP A 321 12.34 2.88 -20.56
N GLN A 322 11.41 2.32 -21.35
CA GLN A 322 11.21 2.67 -22.75
C GLN A 322 9.99 3.59 -22.85
N LEU A 323 10.25 4.89 -23.00
CA LEU A 323 9.17 5.88 -23.13
C LEU A 323 8.35 5.61 -24.39
N SER A 324 7.02 5.68 -24.26
CA SER A 324 6.11 5.52 -25.39
C SER A 324 6.21 6.72 -26.33
N GLU A 325 5.84 6.52 -27.60
CA GLU A 325 5.72 7.61 -28.57
C GLU A 325 4.81 8.73 -28.07
N GLN A 326 3.68 8.38 -27.46
CA GLN A 326 2.78 9.35 -26.83
C GLN A 326 3.49 10.19 -25.76
N ALA A 327 4.29 9.57 -24.90
CA ALA A 327 4.99 10.28 -23.83
C ALA A 327 6.11 11.19 -24.37
N CYS A 328 6.86 10.73 -25.37
CA CYS A 328 7.85 11.54 -26.09
C CYS A 328 7.19 12.75 -26.77
N ASN A 329 6.09 12.53 -27.49
CA ASN A 329 5.35 13.59 -28.17
C ASN A 329 4.77 14.60 -27.19
N HIS A 330 4.21 14.13 -26.07
CA HIS A 330 3.71 15.01 -25.01
C HIS A 330 4.82 15.89 -24.44
N LEU A 331 5.99 15.32 -24.12
CA LEU A 331 7.14 16.09 -23.66
C LEU A 331 7.56 17.16 -24.68
N ILE A 332 7.62 16.81 -25.97
CA ILE A 332 8.12 17.71 -27.02
C ILE A 332 7.12 18.83 -27.32
N HIS A 333 5.84 18.50 -27.48
CA HIS A 333 4.83 19.37 -28.06
C HIS A 333 3.81 19.95 -27.06
N ASN A 334 3.54 19.25 -25.95
CA ASN A 334 2.57 19.70 -24.94
C ASN A 334 3.26 20.40 -23.77
N GLU A 335 4.46 19.95 -23.39
CA GLU A 335 5.28 20.54 -22.32
C GLU A 335 6.34 21.51 -22.83
N GLY A 336 6.14 22.11 -24.00
CA GLY A 336 7.02 23.14 -24.57
C GLY A 336 7.05 23.07 -26.10
N THR A 337 8.22 23.31 -26.69
CA THR A 337 8.40 23.32 -28.14
C THR A 337 9.52 22.38 -28.59
N PRO A 338 9.53 21.97 -29.88
CA PRO A 338 10.62 21.17 -30.45
C PRO A 338 12.02 21.82 -30.39
N ALA A 339 12.08 23.16 -30.25
CA ALA A 339 13.33 23.91 -30.14
C ALA A 339 13.92 23.92 -28.72
N ASP A 340 13.13 23.55 -27.70
CA ASP A 340 13.61 23.50 -26.32
C ASP A 340 14.70 22.45 -26.17
N THR A 341 15.75 22.79 -25.41
CA THR A 341 16.83 21.86 -25.12
C THR A 341 16.38 20.79 -24.14
N ILE A 342 16.43 19.53 -24.60
CA ILE A 342 16.21 18.32 -23.82
C ILE A 342 17.57 17.75 -23.39
N VAL A 343 17.73 17.52 -22.09
CA VAL A 343 18.93 16.91 -21.53
C VAL A 343 18.56 15.57 -20.91
N ILE A 344 19.12 14.49 -21.42
CA ILE A 344 18.98 13.15 -20.85
C ILE A 344 20.06 12.96 -19.79
N ILE A 345 19.65 12.83 -18.53
CA ILE A 345 20.49 12.52 -17.38
C ILE A 345 20.53 11.00 -17.22
N THR A 346 21.72 10.41 -17.32
CA THR A 346 21.92 8.95 -17.31
C THR A 346 23.12 8.53 -16.47
N GLY A 347 23.18 7.24 -16.10
CA GLY A 347 24.31 6.67 -15.38
C GLY A 347 25.50 6.35 -16.29
N SER A 348 26.25 5.30 -15.90
CA SER A 348 27.45 4.85 -16.62
C SER A 348 27.15 4.23 -18.00
N THR A 349 25.97 3.63 -18.16
CA THR A 349 25.57 2.96 -19.41
C THR A 349 24.80 3.93 -20.31
N LEU A 350 25.23 4.07 -21.57
CA LEU A 350 24.68 5.04 -22.52
C LEU A 350 23.66 4.46 -23.50
N ASN A 351 23.49 3.15 -23.59
CA ASN A 351 22.64 2.50 -24.60
C ASN A 351 21.21 3.05 -24.57
N GLN A 352 20.59 3.05 -23.39
CA GLN A 352 19.23 3.54 -23.21
C GLN A 352 19.10 5.04 -23.54
N ALA A 353 20.06 5.86 -23.08
CA ALA A 353 20.06 7.30 -23.36
C ALA A 353 20.24 7.61 -24.84
N ASN A 354 21.12 6.88 -25.54
CA ASN A 354 21.33 7.03 -26.98
C ASN A 354 20.10 6.60 -27.80
N SER A 355 19.48 5.46 -27.44
CA SER A 355 18.23 5.02 -28.06
C SER A 355 17.11 6.04 -27.86
N LEU A 356 16.94 6.55 -26.64
CA LEU A 356 15.95 7.58 -26.33
C LEU A 356 16.23 8.89 -27.09
N LYS A 357 17.49 9.31 -27.18
CA LYS A 357 17.89 10.48 -27.98
C LYS A 357 17.45 10.34 -29.44
N ALA A 358 17.70 9.18 -30.05
CA ALA A 358 17.30 8.93 -31.43
C ALA A 358 15.76 8.99 -31.61
N VAL A 359 15.00 8.43 -30.66
CA VAL A 359 13.53 8.50 -30.66
C VAL A 359 13.04 9.94 -30.54
N LEU A 360 13.58 10.73 -29.60
CA LEU A 360 13.18 12.14 -29.44
C LEU A 360 13.46 12.95 -30.70
N GLN A 361 14.60 12.72 -31.34
CA GLN A 361 14.98 13.39 -32.59
C GLN A 361 14.08 12.97 -33.76
N SER A 362 13.72 11.68 -33.85
CA SER A 362 12.78 11.21 -34.88
C SER A 362 11.37 11.75 -34.67
N GLN A 363 11.00 12.07 -33.44
CA GLN A 363 9.75 12.74 -33.06
C GLN A 363 9.85 14.28 -33.14
N GLY A 364 10.94 14.82 -33.68
CA GLY A 364 11.08 16.24 -34.03
C GLY A 364 11.82 17.12 -33.02
N ALA A 365 12.34 16.58 -31.91
CA ALA A 365 13.17 17.36 -31.00
C ALA A 365 14.49 17.80 -31.67
N ILE A 366 14.79 19.09 -31.66
CA ILE A 366 15.96 19.66 -32.35
C ILE A 366 17.22 19.52 -31.48
N ASN A 367 17.12 19.87 -30.20
CA ASN A 367 18.25 19.99 -29.29
C ASN A 367 18.19 18.91 -28.20
N VAL A 368 18.85 17.76 -28.43
CA VAL A 368 18.88 16.64 -27.48
C VAL A 368 20.32 16.28 -27.09
N PHE A 369 20.64 16.45 -25.80
CA PHE A 369 21.97 16.19 -25.25
C PHE A 369 21.89 15.11 -24.17
N ILE A 370 23.04 14.47 -23.89
CA ILE A 370 23.17 13.47 -22.84
C ILE A 370 24.21 13.99 -21.85
N ALA A 371 23.91 13.90 -20.55
CA ALA A 371 24.84 14.19 -19.48
C ALA A 371 24.87 13.01 -18.49
N GLN A 372 26.06 12.48 -18.22
CA GLN A 372 26.20 11.38 -17.28
C GLN A 372 26.30 11.90 -15.84
N ALA A 373 25.36 11.53 -14.98
CA ALA A 373 25.31 11.91 -13.57
C ALA A 373 26.25 11.02 -12.74
N LEU A 374 27.56 11.20 -12.95
CA LEU A 374 28.62 10.47 -12.28
C LEU A 374 29.56 11.45 -11.57
N SER A 375 30.15 11.03 -10.45
CA SER A 375 31.08 11.86 -9.66
C SER A 375 32.24 12.42 -10.48
N ILE A 376 32.70 11.69 -11.51
CA ILE A 376 33.77 12.15 -12.43
C ILE A 376 33.39 13.39 -13.23
N ASN A 377 32.09 13.63 -13.44
CA ASN A 377 31.57 14.75 -14.23
C ASN A 377 31.14 15.96 -13.39
N GLN A 378 31.43 15.98 -12.09
CA GLN A 378 31.04 17.08 -11.19
C GLN A 378 31.64 18.44 -11.60
N ASN A 379 32.88 18.40 -12.09
CA ASN A 379 33.63 19.59 -12.51
C ASN A 379 33.85 19.64 -14.02
N ASP A 380 33.20 18.77 -14.78
CA ASP A 380 33.34 18.74 -16.24
C ASP A 380 32.65 19.95 -16.88
N ASN A 381 33.38 20.70 -17.70
CA ASN A 381 32.87 21.94 -18.28
C ASN A 381 31.76 21.69 -19.31
N GLU A 382 31.88 20.64 -20.13
CA GLU A 382 30.90 20.32 -21.17
C GLU A 382 29.56 19.90 -20.54
N THR A 383 29.61 19.00 -19.57
CA THR A 383 28.46 18.59 -18.75
C THR A 383 27.78 19.81 -18.10
N GLY A 384 28.56 20.75 -17.57
CA GLY A 384 28.04 21.97 -16.97
C GLY A 384 27.32 22.88 -17.96
N ILE A 385 27.83 23.01 -19.19
CA ILE A 385 27.19 23.77 -20.28
C ILE A 385 25.88 23.10 -20.70
N ILE A 386 25.91 21.78 -20.90
CA ILE A 386 24.73 20.99 -21.29
C ILE A 386 23.61 21.15 -20.25
N ILE A 387 23.90 20.92 -18.97
CA ILE A 387 22.92 21.06 -17.87
C ILE A 387 22.37 22.49 -17.83
N ASN A 388 23.21 23.51 -17.97
CA ASN A 388 22.75 24.89 -17.92
C ASN A 388 21.84 25.27 -19.10
N SER A 389 22.05 24.67 -20.27
CA SER A 389 21.22 24.88 -21.47
C SER A 389 19.83 24.21 -21.39
N GLY A 390 19.66 23.22 -20.51
CA GLY A 390 18.45 22.41 -20.41
C GLY A 390 17.21 23.20 -19.96
N LYS A 391 16.10 22.93 -20.65
CA LYS A 391 14.73 23.32 -20.25
C LYS A 391 13.87 22.10 -19.89
N LYS A 392 14.20 20.94 -20.44
CA LYS A 392 13.53 19.66 -20.18
C LYS A 392 14.60 18.65 -19.80
N PHE A 393 14.43 17.94 -18.69
CA PHE A 393 15.37 16.92 -18.22
C PHE A 393 14.70 15.57 -18.18
N ILE A 394 15.31 14.56 -18.80
CA ILE A 394 14.82 13.18 -18.73
C ILE A 394 15.80 12.35 -17.90
N PHE A 395 15.33 11.69 -16.85
CA PHE A 395 16.12 10.79 -16.02
C PHE A 395 15.84 9.36 -16.41
N THR A 396 16.88 8.64 -16.83
CA THR A 396 16.79 7.24 -17.25
C THR A 396 18.10 6.53 -17.00
N GLY A 397 18.07 5.23 -16.67
CA GLY A 397 19.29 4.42 -16.57
C GLY A 397 20.28 4.87 -15.50
N ASN A 398 19.82 5.62 -14.49
CA ASN A 398 20.65 6.00 -13.36
C ASN A 398 20.58 4.97 -12.23
N GLU A 399 21.72 4.69 -11.62
CA GLU A 399 21.80 4.02 -10.32
C GLU A 399 21.60 5.03 -9.19
N TYR A 400 20.93 4.62 -8.11
CA TYR A 400 20.57 5.50 -6.99
C TYR A 400 21.78 6.26 -6.42
N ASN A 401 22.83 5.54 -6.00
CA ASN A 401 23.99 6.16 -5.35
C ASN A 401 24.72 7.14 -6.25
N ASN A 402 24.86 6.81 -7.54
CA ASN A 402 25.53 7.67 -8.52
C ASN A 402 24.74 8.97 -8.75
N LEU A 403 23.43 8.87 -8.97
CA LEU A 403 22.59 10.05 -9.19
C LEU A 403 22.50 10.93 -7.95
N MET A 404 22.23 10.36 -6.77
CA MET A 404 22.10 11.15 -5.55
C MET A 404 23.43 11.83 -5.19
N SER A 405 24.55 11.10 -5.24
CA SER A 405 25.88 11.69 -5.03
C SER A 405 26.20 12.77 -6.08
N PHE A 406 25.75 12.59 -7.32
CA PHE A 406 25.89 13.62 -8.34
C PHE A 406 25.08 14.87 -7.97
N CYS A 407 23.79 14.74 -7.65
CA CYS A 407 22.93 15.87 -7.31
C CYS A 407 23.33 16.61 -6.01
N GLU A 408 23.95 15.92 -5.05
CA GLU A 408 24.45 16.48 -3.79
C GLU A 408 25.84 17.11 -3.92
N GLY A 409 26.59 16.77 -4.97
CA GLY A 409 27.93 17.30 -5.14
C GLY A 409 27.99 18.75 -5.63
N GLN A 410 29.22 19.24 -5.73
CA GLN A 410 29.52 20.64 -6.02
C GLN A 410 29.42 20.94 -7.53
N ILE A 411 29.14 22.20 -7.87
CA ILE A 411 29.13 22.72 -9.26
C ILE A 411 28.02 22.10 -10.13
N ASN A 412 28.28 21.02 -10.88
CA ASN A 412 27.33 20.51 -11.87
C ASN A 412 26.14 19.83 -11.21
N GLY A 413 26.37 19.08 -10.13
CA GLY A 413 25.34 18.53 -9.27
C GLY A 413 24.38 19.57 -8.72
N THR A 414 24.95 20.60 -8.10
CA THR A 414 24.20 21.75 -7.57
C THR A 414 23.39 22.46 -8.67
N LYS A 415 23.98 22.69 -9.85
CA LYS A 415 23.28 23.29 -11.00
C LYS A 415 22.09 22.44 -11.45
N LEU A 416 22.27 21.13 -11.60
CA LEU A 416 21.18 20.22 -11.99
C LEU A 416 20.06 20.26 -10.95
N ASN A 417 20.40 20.13 -9.67
CA ASN A 417 19.43 20.12 -8.56
C ASN A 417 18.66 21.46 -8.45
N GLN A 418 19.31 22.60 -8.75
CA GLN A 418 18.64 23.89 -8.84
C GLN A 418 17.72 23.98 -10.06
N LYS A 419 18.17 23.50 -11.23
CA LYS A 419 17.41 23.52 -12.48
C LYS A 419 16.10 22.74 -12.36
N ILE A 420 16.15 21.50 -11.88
CA ILE A 420 14.96 20.64 -11.76
C ILE A 420 13.95 21.11 -10.71
N ARG A 421 14.33 22.10 -9.88
CA ARG A 421 13.45 22.75 -8.90
C ARG A 421 12.95 24.12 -9.36
N SER A 422 13.28 24.52 -10.58
CA SER A 422 12.82 25.76 -11.18
C SER A 422 11.47 25.54 -11.87
N GLY A 423 10.46 26.38 -11.58
CA GLY A 423 9.10 26.19 -12.10
C GLY A 423 8.92 26.41 -13.60
N ASN A 424 9.99 26.76 -14.32
CA ASN A 424 10.00 26.85 -15.79
C ASN A 424 10.73 25.67 -16.46
N VAL A 425 11.06 24.63 -15.70
CA VAL A 425 11.74 23.42 -16.17
C VAL A 425 10.80 22.22 -16.00
N VAL A 426 10.83 21.33 -16.99
CA VAL A 426 10.08 20.06 -16.96
C VAL A 426 11.05 18.94 -16.63
N SER A 427 10.73 18.13 -15.63
CA SER A 427 11.50 16.93 -15.29
C SER A 427 10.69 15.68 -15.65
N PHE A 428 11.26 14.75 -16.40
CA PHE A 428 10.63 13.50 -16.77
C PHE A 428 11.45 12.33 -16.23
N PHE A 429 10.90 11.56 -15.31
CA PHE A 429 11.53 10.34 -14.80
C PHE A 429 10.95 9.10 -15.48
N ALA A 430 11.81 8.34 -16.17
CA ALA A 430 11.44 7.16 -16.92
C ALA A 430 11.70 5.87 -16.12
N GLY A 431 10.74 4.95 -16.14
CA GLY A 431 10.87 3.60 -15.59
C GLY A 431 11.37 3.58 -14.15
N ASP A 432 12.46 2.86 -13.90
CA ASP A 432 13.04 2.73 -12.55
C ASP A 432 13.31 4.10 -11.92
N ASN A 433 13.69 5.10 -12.71
CA ASN A 433 14.07 6.41 -12.19
C ASN A 433 12.87 7.22 -11.65
N ALA A 434 11.63 6.83 -11.95
CA ALA A 434 10.42 7.50 -11.43
C ALA A 434 10.40 7.58 -9.90
N ARG A 435 10.94 6.57 -9.20
CA ARG A 435 11.04 6.58 -7.74
C ARG A 435 11.86 7.74 -7.18
N PHE A 436 12.85 8.24 -7.93
CA PHE A 436 13.74 9.31 -7.48
C PHE A 436 13.04 10.66 -7.34
N ALA A 437 11.90 10.88 -8.01
CA ALA A 437 11.15 12.13 -7.91
C ALA A 437 10.45 12.29 -6.54
N GLY A 438 10.14 11.18 -5.87
CA GLY A 438 9.47 11.16 -4.58
C GLY A 438 10.36 11.60 -3.41
N LYS A 439 9.77 11.72 -2.23
CA LYS A 439 10.48 11.98 -0.97
C LYS A 439 11.27 10.77 -0.50
N THR A 440 10.70 9.59 -0.63
CA THR A 440 11.31 8.31 -0.23
C THR A 440 11.44 7.42 -1.45
N VAL A 441 12.61 6.82 -1.61
CA VAL A 441 12.96 5.88 -2.66
C VAL A 441 13.02 4.49 -2.07
N VAL A 442 12.29 3.53 -2.65
CA VAL A 442 12.47 2.11 -2.32
C VAL A 442 13.62 1.55 -3.18
N ASN A 443 14.62 0.99 -2.52
CA ASN A 443 15.83 0.41 -3.09
C ASN A 443 15.84 -1.12 -2.86
N ASN A 444 16.80 -1.81 -3.50
CA ASN A 444 16.96 -3.28 -3.46
C ASN A 444 15.78 -4.10 -4.01
N TYR A 445 14.70 -3.46 -4.47
CA TYR A 445 13.47 -4.13 -4.91
C TYR A 445 13.59 -4.98 -6.18
N MET A 446 14.62 -4.74 -7.02
CA MET A 446 14.92 -5.55 -8.21
C MET A 446 16.15 -6.45 -8.04
N ALA A 447 17.00 -6.19 -7.05
CA ALA A 447 18.27 -6.89 -6.87
C ALA A 447 18.09 -8.23 -6.12
N SER A 448 17.06 -8.33 -5.27
CA SER A 448 16.66 -9.58 -4.64
C SER A 448 15.16 -9.83 -4.82
N VAL A 449 14.79 -10.96 -5.43
CA VAL A 449 13.39 -11.36 -5.68
C VAL A 449 12.56 -11.45 -4.41
N SER A 450 13.20 -11.69 -3.26
CA SER A 450 12.55 -11.84 -1.96
C SER A 450 12.99 -10.77 -0.96
N ALA A 451 13.37 -9.57 -1.45
CA ALA A 451 13.82 -8.48 -0.59
C ALA A 451 12.78 -8.14 0.49
N SER A 452 11.53 -7.88 0.10
CA SER A 452 10.46 -7.59 1.07
C SER A 452 10.18 -8.76 2.00
N TYR A 453 10.13 -9.98 1.44
CA TYR A 453 9.90 -11.20 2.21
C TYR A 453 10.91 -11.41 3.35
N ASN A 454 12.15 -10.97 3.14
CA ASN A 454 13.22 -11.12 4.12
C ASN A 454 13.52 -9.82 4.90
N GLY A 455 12.71 -8.76 4.73
CA GLY A 455 12.94 -7.48 5.41
C GLY A 455 14.15 -6.69 4.87
N LEU A 456 14.59 -6.97 3.65
CA LEU A 456 15.80 -6.46 3.02
C LEU A 456 15.55 -5.29 2.06
N LEU A 457 14.32 -4.78 1.93
CA LEU A 457 14.12 -3.53 1.20
C LEU A 457 14.86 -2.40 1.89
N GLU A 458 15.52 -1.60 1.08
CA GLU A 458 16.18 -0.38 1.49
C GLU A 458 15.25 0.78 1.16
N PHE A 459 15.34 1.85 1.94
CA PHE A 459 14.49 2.99 1.71
C PHE A 459 15.22 4.28 2.10
N ASP A 460 15.55 5.05 1.09
CA ASP A 460 16.47 6.17 1.20
C ASP A 460 15.81 7.47 0.73
N PRO A 461 16.38 8.64 1.05
CA PRO A 461 15.88 9.91 0.55
C PRO A 461 15.88 9.98 -0.98
N GLY A 462 14.76 10.39 -1.56
CA GLY A 462 14.69 10.77 -2.96
C GLY A 462 15.10 12.23 -3.20
N LEU A 463 14.93 12.70 -4.42
CA LEU A 463 15.09 14.12 -4.74
C LEU A 463 14.01 14.98 -4.06
N ALA A 464 12.92 14.39 -3.55
CA ALA A 464 11.84 15.11 -2.89
C ALA A 464 11.31 16.29 -3.72
N LEU A 465 11.15 16.06 -5.03
CA LEU A 465 10.46 17.00 -5.92
C LEU A 465 8.96 16.97 -5.62
N LEU A 466 8.44 15.76 -5.35
CA LEU A 466 7.17 15.54 -4.67
C LEU A 466 7.46 15.26 -3.20
N LYS A 467 7.07 16.18 -2.32
CA LYS A 467 7.52 16.20 -0.91
C LYS A 467 6.71 15.26 -0.01
N THR A 468 5.57 14.78 -0.47
CA THR A 468 4.63 13.97 0.31
C THR A 468 4.36 12.62 -0.33
N THR A 469 5.06 12.33 -1.45
CA THR A 469 4.79 11.19 -2.32
C THR A 469 5.98 10.23 -2.35
N ALA A 470 5.71 8.94 -2.28
CA ALA A 470 6.61 7.89 -2.77
C ALA A 470 6.07 7.30 -4.08
N ILE A 471 6.97 6.86 -4.96
CA ILE A 471 6.61 6.32 -6.27
C ILE A 471 7.26 4.95 -6.41
N MET A 472 6.44 3.96 -6.79
CA MET A 472 6.88 2.60 -7.07
C MET A 472 6.71 2.28 -8.56
N PRO A 473 7.76 2.43 -9.38
CA PRO A 473 7.75 2.01 -10.77
C PRO A 473 7.82 0.50 -10.90
N ASN A 474 7.76 -0.01 -12.13
CA ASN A 474 7.90 -1.43 -12.45
C ASN A 474 6.93 -2.34 -11.67
N THR A 475 5.83 -1.76 -11.16
CA THR A 475 4.79 -2.53 -10.50
C THR A 475 4.18 -3.47 -11.54
N TYR A 476 4.15 -4.76 -11.23
CA TYR A 476 3.75 -5.82 -12.15
C TYR A 476 4.69 -6.11 -13.34
N LEU A 477 5.93 -5.63 -13.32
CA LEU A 477 6.91 -5.92 -14.39
C LEU A 477 7.23 -7.42 -14.51
N ASN A 478 7.55 -8.08 -13.40
CA ASN A 478 7.82 -9.51 -13.31
C ASN A 478 7.29 -10.07 -11.99
N ALA A 479 6.71 -11.28 -12.03
CA ALA A 479 6.11 -11.95 -10.87
C ALA A 479 7.10 -12.11 -9.69
N ASP A 480 8.39 -12.30 -9.98
CA ASP A 480 9.42 -12.48 -8.96
C ASP A 480 9.62 -11.27 -8.04
N ILE A 481 9.16 -10.07 -8.43
CA ILE A 481 9.30 -8.84 -7.63
C ILE A 481 7.95 -8.24 -7.24
N TYR A 482 6.85 -8.98 -7.41
CA TYR A 482 5.52 -8.48 -7.08
C TYR A 482 5.43 -8.07 -5.62
N GLU A 483 5.84 -8.94 -4.70
CA GLU A 483 5.84 -8.62 -3.27
C GLU A 483 6.64 -7.34 -2.98
N ASN A 484 7.86 -7.23 -3.50
CA ASN A 484 8.73 -6.07 -3.27
C ASN A 484 8.05 -4.76 -3.67
N THR A 485 7.44 -4.73 -4.84
CA THR A 485 6.79 -3.53 -5.36
C THR A 485 5.48 -3.23 -4.63
N VAL A 486 4.60 -4.22 -4.43
CA VAL A 486 3.29 -3.98 -3.83
C VAL A 486 3.34 -3.64 -2.35
N SER A 487 4.26 -4.25 -1.58
CA SER A 487 4.41 -4.02 -0.14
C SER A 487 5.39 -2.89 0.22
N GLY A 488 6.40 -2.66 -0.62
CA GLY A 488 7.39 -1.63 -0.38
C GLY A 488 6.79 -0.22 -0.34
N LEU A 489 5.78 0.07 -1.17
CA LEU A 489 5.19 1.40 -1.20
C LEU A 489 4.40 1.74 0.08
N PRO A 490 3.43 0.92 0.56
CA PRO A 490 2.73 1.22 1.81
C PRO A 490 3.67 1.18 3.01
N PHE A 491 4.69 0.32 3.00
CA PHE A 491 5.74 0.32 4.02
C PHE A 491 6.49 1.64 4.07
N ALA A 492 6.92 2.18 2.94
CA ALA A 492 7.56 3.50 2.87
C ALA A 492 6.61 4.60 3.38
N MET A 493 5.33 4.53 3.02
CA MET A 493 4.34 5.52 3.43
C MET A 493 4.08 5.54 4.93
N VAL A 494 3.95 4.36 5.56
CA VAL A 494 3.77 4.25 7.03
C VAL A 494 5.04 4.70 7.74
N ARG A 495 6.20 4.22 7.30
CA ARG A 495 7.49 4.51 7.94
C ARG A 495 7.85 6.00 7.90
N ASP A 496 7.68 6.64 6.75
CA ASP A 496 8.10 8.03 6.54
C ASP A 496 6.94 9.04 6.61
N SER A 497 5.77 8.57 7.07
CA SER A 497 4.54 9.36 7.23
C SER A 497 4.16 10.13 5.96
N LEU A 498 4.08 9.43 4.83
CA LEU A 498 3.78 10.04 3.53
C LEU A 498 2.27 10.12 3.29
N SER A 499 1.84 11.12 2.52
CA SER A 499 0.43 11.33 2.15
C SER A 499 0.06 10.51 0.93
N PHE A 500 0.95 10.41 -0.06
CA PHE A 500 0.63 9.78 -1.33
C PHE A 500 1.61 8.66 -1.68
N GLY A 501 1.08 7.62 -2.30
CA GLY A 501 1.84 6.58 -2.97
C GLY A 501 1.34 6.41 -4.40
N LEU A 502 2.25 6.36 -5.36
CA LEU A 502 1.91 6.09 -6.77
C LEU A 502 2.54 4.78 -7.21
N TYR A 503 1.74 3.84 -7.70
CA TYR A 503 2.24 2.68 -8.43
C TYR A 503 2.17 2.96 -9.94
N LEU A 504 3.28 2.73 -10.63
CA LEU A 504 3.36 2.82 -12.08
C LEU A 504 3.63 1.43 -12.67
N THR A 505 2.89 1.06 -13.71
CA THR A 505 2.97 -0.26 -14.35
C THR A 505 3.17 -0.11 -15.85
N GLY A 506 4.11 -0.87 -16.43
CA GLY A 506 4.30 -0.90 -17.88
C GLY A 506 4.39 0.50 -18.48
N ASN A 507 3.52 0.82 -19.43
CA ASN A 507 3.50 2.13 -20.11
C ASN A 507 2.61 3.19 -19.44
N THR A 508 2.21 3.05 -18.17
CA THR A 508 1.53 4.13 -17.43
C THR A 508 2.33 5.42 -17.55
N PHE A 509 1.67 6.49 -17.95
CA PHE A 509 2.25 7.81 -18.13
C PHE A 509 1.43 8.84 -17.34
N ALA A 510 2.08 9.53 -16.43
CA ALA A 510 1.45 10.45 -15.50
C ALA A 510 2.17 11.79 -15.42
N ARG A 511 1.46 12.82 -14.96
CA ARG A 511 1.98 14.17 -14.78
C ARG A 511 1.56 14.73 -13.43
N TYR A 512 2.53 15.26 -12.68
CA TYR A 512 2.29 16.25 -11.65
C TYR A 512 2.36 17.65 -12.25
N THR A 513 1.36 18.48 -12.00
CA THR A 513 1.27 19.86 -12.50
C THR A 513 0.42 20.74 -11.59
N PHE A 514 0.25 22.01 -11.96
CA PHE A 514 -0.60 22.97 -11.30
C PHE A 514 -1.41 23.81 -12.31
N ASP A 515 -2.55 24.31 -11.87
CA ASP A 515 -3.41 25.21 -12.67
C ASP A 515 -3.18 26.70 -12.36
N GLN A 516 -3.91 27.56 -13.07
CA GLN A 516 -3.87 29.01 -12.90
C GLN A 516 -4.41 29.49 -11.54
N GLU A 517 -5.19 28.65 -10.85
CA GLU A 517 -5.71 28.91 -9.50
C GLU A 517 -4.79 28.38 -8.40
N ASN A 518 -3.57 27.97 -8.77
CA ASN A 518 -2.59 27.38 -7.88
C ASN A 518 -3.04 26.05 -7.24
N LYS A 519 -3.96 25.30 -7.83
CA LYS A 519 -4.25 23.93 -7.39
C LYS A 519 -3.28 22.97 -8.06
N THR A 520 -2.87 21.94 -7.32
CA THR A 520 -1.90 20.94 -7.80
C THR A 520 -2.60 19.62 -8.08
N TYR A 521 -2.13 18.92 -9.12
CA TYR A 521 -2.80 17.74 -9.66
C TYR A 521 -1.80 16.62 -10.00
N ILE A 522 -2.28 15.39 -9.88
CA ILE A 522 -1.74 14.22 -10.56
C ILE A 522 -2.72 13.83 -11.66
N GLU A 523 -2.23 13.69 -12.87
CA GLU A 523 -3.00 13.35 -14.06
C GLU A 523 -2.49 12.04 -14.66
N CYS A 524 -3.40 11.14 -15.02
CA CYS A 524 -3.06 9.98 -15.84
C CYS A 524 -3.21 10.39 -17.31
N LEU A 525 -2.09 10.46 -18.03
CA LEU A 525 -2.06 10.90 -19.43
C LEU A 525 -2.13 9.73 -20.42
N GLY A 526 -1.72 8.54 -20.01
CA GLY A 526 -1.69 7.35 -20.87
C GLY A 526 -1.35 6.07 -20.12
N GLY A 527 -1.46 4.94 -20.83
CA GLY A 527 -1.16 3.60 -20.31
C GLY A 527 -2.21 2.57 -20.71
N THR A 528 -1.83 1.28 -20.69
CA THR A 528 -2.73 0.14 -20.87
C THR A 528 -3.20 -0.48 -19.56
N VAL A 529 -2.66 0.01 -18.44
CA VAL A 529 -2.97 -0.36 -17.06
C VAL A 529 -3.14 0.95 -16.28
N PRO A 530 -4.11 1.07 -15.34
CA PRO A 530 -4.42 2.33 -14.70
C PRO A 530 -3.27 2.78 -13.79
N LEU A 531 -3.14 4.09 -13.63
CA LEU A 531 -2.34 4.66 -12.56
C LEU A 531 -3.02 4.33 -11.23
N MET A 532 -2.32 3.67 -10.31
CA MET A 532 -2.86 3.35 -8.99
C MET A 532 -2.29 4.31 -7.96
N MET A 533 -3.18 4.87 -7.14
CA MET A 533 -2.81 5.86 -6.14
C MET A 533 -3.36 5.49 -4.78
N LEU A 534 -2.46 5.45 -3.79
CA LEU A 534 -2.79 5.29 -2.38
C LEU A 534 -2.70 6.67 -1.69
N HIS A 535 -3.70 6.99 -0.87
CA HIS A 535 -3.78 8.24 -0.13
C HIS A 535 -3.96 7.96 1.36
N ASN A 536 -3.01 8.43 2.15
CA ASN A 536 -3.02 8.41 3.60
C ASN A 536 -3.43 9.78 4.13
N THR A 537 -4.57 9.85 4.81
CA THR A 537 -5.09 11.07 5.45
C THR A 537 -4.74 11.18 6.93
N GLY A 538 -3.99 10.21 7.46
CA GLY A 538 -3.86 9.94 8.88
C GLY A 538 -4.49 8.58 9.23
N THR A 539 -3.73 7.68 9.84
CA THR A 539 -4.19 6.32 10.15
C THR A 539 -3.45 5.75 11.36
N PHE A 540 -4.10 4.91 12.15
CA PHE A 540 -3.38 3.97 13.00
C PHE A 540 -2.68 2.93 12.12
N ALA A 541 -1.43 2.59 12.45
CA ALA A 541 -0.60 1.71 11.62
C ALA A 541 0.48 1.00 12.43
N GLY A 542 1.11 0.03 11.78
CA GLY A 542 2.25 -0.73 12.29
C GLY A 542 2.99 -1.42 11.14
N ILE A 543 4.04 -2.16 11.48
CA ILE A 543 4.80 -2.99 10.54
C ILE A 543 4.63 -4.44 10.96
N ALA A 544 4.49 -5.35 10.00
CA ALA A 544 4.39 -6.78 10.28
C ALA A 544 5.64 -7.25 11.03
N ASP A 545 5.44 -7.75 12.25
CA ASP A 545 6.49 -8.26 13.11
C ASP A 545 5.99 -9.53 13.81
N GLN A 546 6.84 -10.56 13.88
CA GLN A 546 6.54 -11.81 14.62
C GLN A 546 7.32 -11.89 15.92
N GLY A 547 8.05 -10.84 16.28
CA GLY A 547 8.78 -10.74 17.53
C GLY A 547 10.26 -11.10 17.41
N PRO A 548 10.95 -11.26 18.56
CA PRO A 548 12.40 -11.33 18.60
C PRO A 548 12.97 -12.53 17.82
N GLY A 549 13.86 -12.26 16.86
CA GLY A 549 14.61 -13.29 16.11
C GLY A 549 14.02 -13.71 14.76
N SER A 550 12.82 -13.23 14.40
CA SER A 550 12.27 -13.37 13.04
C SER A 550 12.71 -12.21 12.13
N LEU A 551 13.00 -12.49 10.85
CA LEU A 551 13.10 -11.42 9.86
C LEU A 551 11.68 -10.90 9.56
N SER A 552 11.39 -9.68 10.00
CA SER A 552 10.13 -9.01 9.73
C SER A 552 10.02 -8.68 8.24
N ARG A 553 8.93 -9.09 7.59
CA ARG A 553 8.67 -8.74 6.18
C ARG A 553 8.53 -7.22 6.04
N ASN A 554 8.89 -6.66 4.89
CA ASN A 554 8.59 -5.25 4.59
C ASN A 554 7.11 -5.04 4.21
N VAL A 555 6.21 -5.46 5.11
CA VAL A 555 4.75 -5.31 4.98
C VAL A 555 4.24 -4.37 6.07
N ALA A 556 3.41 -3.40 5.69
CA ALA A 556 2.75 -2.49 6.63
C ALA A 556 1.35 -2.96 6.96
N GLY A 557 0.91 -2.65 8.18
CA GLY A 557 -0.50 -2.65 8.56
C GLY A 557 -0.99 -1.22 8.74
N PHE A 558 -2.23 -0.95 8.34
CA PHE A 558 -2.90 0.32 8.58
C PHE A 558 -4.42 0.15 8.68
N GLU A 559 -5.02 0.92 9.56
CA GLU A 559 -6.46 0.96 9.77
C GLU A 559 -7.21 1.53 8.56
N THR A 560 -6.72 2.58 7.91
CA THR A 560 -7.38 3.16 6.74
C THR A 560 -6.42 3.94 5.84
N MET A 561 -6.38 3.56 4.56
CA MET A 561 -5.91 4.40 3.46
C MET A 561 -6.92 4.31 2.30
N TYR A 562 -6.79 5.19 1.32
CA TYR A 562 -7.69 5.22 0.17
C TYR A 562 -6.97 4.88 -1.13
N LEU A 563 -7.44 3.85 -1.82
CA LEU A 563 -6.92 3.42 -3.11
C LEU A 563 -7.81 3.93 -4.25
N ARG A 564 -7.20 4.42 -5.33
CA ARG A 564 -7.88 4.82 -6.57
C ARG A 564 -7.17 4.25 -7.78
N PHE A 565 -7.95 3.89 -8.80
CA PHE A 565 -7.46 3.50 -10.12
C PHE A 565 -7.89 4.55 -11.14
N LEU A 566 -6.91 5.21 -11.75
CA LEU A 566 -7.09 6.33 -12.67
C LEU A 566 -6.81 5.86 -14.11
N SER A 567 -7.74 6.16 -15.01
CA SER A 567 -7.61 5.92 -16.45
C SER A 567 -7.02 7.13 -17.17
N PRO A 568 -6.47 6.97 -18.40
CA PRO A 568 -6.05 8.10 -19.22
C PRO A 568 -7.14 9.17 -19.35
N GLY A 569 -6.78 10.41 -19.05
CA GLY A 569 -7.68 11.56 -18.97
C GLY A 569 -8.14 11.90 -17.56
N ASP A 570 -8.00 11.00 -16.59
CA ASP A 570 -8.35 11.28 -15.20
C ASP A 570 -7.35 12.25 -14.55
N THR A 571 -7.89 13.15 -13.74
CA THR A 571 -7.15 14.17 -12.99
C THR A 571 -7.55 14.11 -11.53
N LEU A 572 -6.58 14.04 -10.63
CA LEU A 572 -6.79 14.05 -9.19
C LEU A 572 -6.09 15.25 -8.56
N ARG A 573 -6.83 16.05 -7.80
CA ARG A 573 -6.25 17.13 -7.01
C ARG A 573 -5.45 16.56 -5.84
N VAL A 574 -4.21 17.00 -5.71
CA VAL A 574 -3.29 16.59 -4.63
C VAL A 574 -2.86 17.74 -3.73
N GLY A 575 -3.39 18.94 -3.97
CA GLY A 575 -3.11 20.07 -3.11
C GLY A 575 -3.43 21.43 -3.70
N SER A 576 -2.68 22.40 -3.19
CA SER A 576 -2.59 23.75 -3.70
C SER A 576 -1.21 24.30 -3.38
N MET A 577 -0.69 25.13 -4.27
CA MET A 577 0.57 25.83 -4.07
C MET A 577 0.40 26.87 -2.97
N SER A 578 1.38 26.96 -2.09
CA SER A 578 1.49 28.06 -1.14
C SER A 578 2.32 29.18 -1.80
N PRO A 579 1.80 30.41 -1.94
CA PRO A 579 2.61 31.53 -2.39
C PRO A 579 3.66 31.85 -1.31
N GLY A 580 4.94 31.67 -1.64
CA GLY A 580 6.05 32.29 -0.91
C GLY A 580 6.20 31.88 0.55
N SER A 581 6.70 30.68 0.80
CA SER A 581 7.65 30.46 1.89
C SER A 581 8.88 29.79 1.30
N ILE A 582 9.95 30.56 1.18
CA ILE A 582 11.30 29.97 1.16
C ILE A 582 11.36 29.16 2.45
N HIS A 583 11.24 27.84 2.37
CA HIS A 583 11.57 26.97 3.49
C HIS A 583 13.06 27.20 3.77
N LYS A 584 13.36 28.12 4.69
CA LYS A 584 14.47 27.88 5.61
C LYS A 584 14.20 26.49 6.17
N SER A 585 15.14 25.58 6.00
CA SER A 585 15.19 24.28 6.63
C SER A 585 14.44 24.30 7.96
N ASP A 586 13.30 23.61 8.02
CA ASP A 586 12.51 23.40 9.23
C ASP A 586 13.32 22.56 10.22
N GLU A 587 14.26 23.21 10.90
CA GLU A 587 14.75 22.76 12.19
C GLU A 587 13.62 23.01 13.20
N SER A 588 12.65 22.09 13.22
CA SER A 588 11.55 22.09 14.17
C SER A 588 12.09 22.11 15.61
N GLY A 589 12.16 23.30 16.19
CA GLY A 589 12.64 23.54 17.56
C GLY A 589 13.64 24.67 17.76
N LEU A 590 14.10 25.36 16.70
CA LEU A 590 14.96 26.55 16.83
C LEU A 590 14.23 27.80 16.32
N ASN A 591 13.87 28.72 17.22
CA ASN A 591 13.31 30.02 16.85
C ASN A 591 14.14 31.15 17.49
N ILE A 592 14.54 32.15 16.71
CA ILE A 592 15.40 33.25 17.16
C ILE A 592 14.76 34.59 16.78
N TYR A 593 14.43 35.41 17.77
CA TYR A 593 13.70 36.66 17.56
C TYR A 593 13.91 37.67 18.70
N PRO A 594 13.75 38.99 18.44
CA PRO A 594 13.62 39.59 17.12
C PRO A 594 14.97 39.56 16.37
N ASN A 595 14.93 39.48 15.04
CA ASN A 595 16.10 39.66 14.19
C ASN A 595 15.67 40.43 12.93
N PRO A 596 16.02 41.72 12.76
CA PRO A 596 17.01 42.48 13.54
C PRO A 596 16.65 42.68 15.03
N ALA A 597 17.66 42.68 15.91
CA ALA A 597 17.54 42.82 17.36
C ALA A 597 18.05 44.19 17.84
N ARG A 598 17.43 44.75 18.89
CA ARG A 598 17.84 46.05 19.47
C ARG A 598 18.52 45.87 20.82
N GLU A 599 17.78 45.39 21.83
CA GLU A 599 18.30 45.26 23.20
C GLU A 599 18.36 43.81 23.68
N VAL A 600 17.56 42.92 23.08
CA VAL A 600 17.48 41.51 23.47
C VAL A 600 17.33 40.62 22.25
N LEU A 601 17.84 39.40 22.36
CA LEU A 601 17.67 38.33 21.38
C LEU A 601 17.20 37.07 22.11
N ASN A 602 15.97 36.63 21.86
CA ASN A 602 15.41 35.41 22.40
C ASN A 602 15.77 34.23 21.50
N ILE A 603 16.13 33.11 22.12
CA ILE A 603 16.47 31.85 21.45
C ILE A 603 15.61 30.78 22.07
N GLN A 604 14.66 30.24 21.32
CA GLN A 604 13.86 29.09 21.72
C GLN A 604 14.52 27.81 21.23
N LEU A 605 14.73 26.86 22.15
CA LEU A 605 15.39 25.58 21.92
C LEU A 605 14.57 24.48 22.60
N LYS A 606 14.55 23.29 22.00
CA LYS A 606 14.07 22.07 22.70
C LYS A 606 14.96 21.80 23.94
N PRO A 607 14.46 21.07 24.96
CA PRO A 607 15.30 20.65 26.08
C PRO A 607 16.54 19.88 25.61
N GLY A 608 17.72 20.25 26.09
CA GLY A 608 18.99 19.66 25.65
C GLY A 608 20.19 20.21 26.43
N LYS A 609 21.41 20.04 25.90
CA LYS A 609 22.62 20.71 26.38
C LYS A 609 23.25 21.45 25.20
N TYR A 610 23.30 22.76 25.28
CA TYR A 610 23.76 23.62 24.20
C TYR A 610 24.85 24.57 24.67
N GLN A 611 25.82 24.81 23.79
CA GLN A 611 26.75 25.92 23.90
C GLN A 611 26.42 26.98 22.85
N LEU A 612 26.06 28.18 23.30
CA LEU A 612 25.80 29.34 22.46
C LEU A 612 27.05 30.20 22.40
N SER A 613 27.36 30.74 21.22
CA SER A 613 28.39 31.77 21.07
C SER A 613 27.98 32.80 20.03
N LEU A 614 28.25 34.08 20.29
CA LEU A 614 28.01 35.16 19.33
C LEU A 614 29.37 35.69 18.86
N ASN A 615 29.58 35.70 17.54
CA ASN A 615 30.82 36.20 16.93
C ASN A 615 30.53 37.48 16.12
N ASP A 616 31.44 38.44 16.14
CA ASP A 616 31.38 39.62 15.28
C ASP A 616 31.78 39.30 13.81
N LEU A 617 31.69 40.29 12.92
CA LEU A 617 32.08 40.16 11.50
C LEU A 617 33.57 39.78 11.29
N ALA A 618 34.44 40.05 12.28
CA ALA A 618 35.84 39.67 12.23
C ALA A 618 36.09 38.25 12.81
N GLY A 619 35.02 37.54 13.19
CA GLY A 619 35.10 36.20 13.77
C GLY A 619 35.49 36.18 15.25
N ARG A 620 35.55 37.33 15.92
CA ARG A 620 35.87 37.40 17.35
C ARG A 620 34.63 37.06 18.17
N MET A 621 34.78 36.15 19.13
CA MET A 621 33.70 35.78 20.05
C MET A 621 33.46 36.90 21.06
N VAL A 622 32.23 37.39 21.11
CA VAL A 622 31.78 38.49 21.98
C VAL A 622 30.78 38.03 23.04
N PHE A 623 30.34 36.78 22.98
CA PHE A 623 29.44 36.15 23.94
C PHE A 623 29.60 34.63 23.91
N SER A 624 29.44 33.98 25.06
CA SER A 624 29.36 32.53 25.19
C SER A 624 28.54 32.14 26.42
N GLU A 625 27.63 31.18 26.29
CA GLU A 625 26.80 30.67 27.39
C GLU A 625 26.40 29.21 27.15
N PHE A 626 26.28 28.43 28.23
CA PHE A 626 25.65 27.12 28.19
C PHE A 626 24.18 27.21 28.60
N THR A 627 23.28 26.62 27.80
CA THR A 627 21.85 26.56 28.11
C THR A 627 21.31 25.14 27.93
N SER A 628 20.25 24.82 28.68
CA SER A 628 19.50 23.57 28.53
C SER A 628 18.16 23.71 27.80
N GLY A 629 17.83 24.92 27.32
CA GLY A 629 16.59 25.22 26.63
C GLY A 629 16.51 26.70 26.21
N ASN A 630 15.30 27.26 26.25
CA ASN A 630 15.06 28.66 25.89
C ASN A 630 15.94 29.62 26.70
N THR A 631 16.53 30.62 26.04
CA THR A 631 17.34 31.65 26.71
C THR A 631 17.23 33.00 26.00
N THR A 632 17.73 34.06 26.63
CA THR A 632 17.73 35.43 26.11
C THR A 632 19.10 36.06 26.28
N ILE A 633 19.65 36.59 25.18
CA ILE A 633 20.91 37.34 25.17
C ILE A 633 20.60 38.84 25.27
N ASN A 634 21.21 39.52 26.24
CA ASN A 634 21.14 40.98 26.34
C ASN A 634 22.17 41.63 25.41
N LEU A 635 21.68 42.45 24.47
CA LEU A 635 22.47 43.07 23.41
C LEU A 635 22.74 44.56 23.63
N LYS A 636 22.33 45.15 24.77
CA LYS A 636 22.38 46.60 25.03
C LYS A 636 23.77 47.24 24.88
N ASN A 637 24.82 46.47 25.16
CA ASN A 637 26.22 46.94 25.11
C ASN A 637 26.97 46.49 23.84
N TYR A 638 26.28 45.86 22.88
CA TYR A 638 26.89 45.38 21.64
C TYR A 638 26.81 46.47 20.56
N GLY A 639 27.86 46.57 19.74
CA GLY A 639 27.89 47.51 18.63
C GLY A 639 26.82 47.19 17.58
N LYS A 640 26.33 48.20 16.87
CA LYS A 640 25.43 47.98 15.73
C LYS A 640 26.19 47.28 14.60
N GLY A 641 25.62 46.22 14.04
CA GLY A 641 26.29 45.45 12.99
C GLY A 641 25.75 44.03 12.82
N ILE A 642 26.45 43.26 11.99
CA ILE A 642 26.15 41.84 11.76
C ILE A 642 26.96 40.99 12.74
N TYR A 643 26.28 40.01 13.33
CA TYR A 643 26.86 39.01 14.21
C TYR A 643 26.44 37.61 13.74
N PHE A 644 27.20 36.60 14.12
CA PHE A 644 26.90 35.19 13.85
C PHE A 644 26.70 34.45 15.17
N LEU A 645 25.46 34.02 15.42
CA LEU A 645 25.11 33.15 16.55
C LEU A 645 25.39 31.71 16.16
N LYS A 646 26.31 31.06 16.86
CA LYS A 646 26.64 29.64 16.75
C LYS A 646 26.05 28.89 17.94
N ILE A 647 25.33 27.81 17.67
CA ILE A 647 24.68 26.93 18.66
C ILE A 647 25.23 25.53 18.46
N ASN A 648 25.98 25.02 19.42
CA ASN A 648 26.49 23.66 19.44
C ASN A 648 25.61 22.80 20.35
N ASN A 649 25.14 21.65 19.89
CA ASN A 649 24.44 20.68 20.72
C ASN A 649 25.41 19.57 21.14
N ASP A 650 25.73 19.51 22.42
CA ASP A 650 26.75 18.61 22.97
C ASP A 650 26.34 17.13 22.91
N VAL A 651 25.05 16.83 22.68
CA VAL A 651 24.54 15.44 22.66
C VAL A 651 24.65 14.81 21.27
N ASN A 652 24.50 15.58 20.20
CA ASN A 652 24.53 15.07 18.82
C ASN A 652 25.57 15.72 17.92
N ASN A 653 26.49 16.53 18.49
CA ASN A 653 27.56 17.25 17.80
C ASN A 653 27.08 18.12 16.62
N ARG A 654 25.81 18.54 16.60
CA ARG A 654 25.27 19.43 15.57
C ARG A 654 25.63 20.88 15.88
N ILE A 655 26.18 21.56 14.87
CA ILE A 655 26.52 22.98 14.93
C ILE A 655 25.57 23.74 14.01
N LEU A 656 24.89 24.73 14.58
CA LEU A 656 23.99 25.64 13.86
C LEU A 656 24.57 27.04 13.87
N VAL A 657 24.53 27.73 12.73
CA VAL A 657 24.97 29.13 12.64
C VAL A 657 23.83 29.97 12.08
N ARG A 658 23.58 31.12 12.69
CA ARG A 658 22.52 32.07 12.30
C ARG A 658 23.05 33.49 12.29
N LYS A 659 22.75 34.21 11.20
CA LYS A 659 23.07 35.64 11.08
C LYS A 659 22.11 36.45 11.95
N ILE A 660 22.65 37.29 12.82
CA ILE A 660 21.92 38.24 13.68
C ILE A 660 22.30 39.66 13.25
N VAL A 661 21.33 40.55 13.15
CA VAL A 661 21.56 41.98 12.87
C VAL A 661 21.21 42.77 14.13
N ILE A 662 22.18 43.50 14.68
CA ILE A 662 21.97 44.43 15.81
C ILE A 662 21.93 45.86 15.26
N TYR A 663 20.90 46.63 15.59
CA TYR A 663 20.67 47.96 15.00
C TYR A 663 20.29 49.06 16.00
#